data_AF-B4JNC6-F1
#
_entry.id   AF-B4JNC6-F1
#
_cell.length_a   1.000
_cell.length_b   1.000
_cell.length_c   1.000
_cell.angle_alpha   90.00
_cell.angle_beta   90.00
_cell.angle_gamma   90.00
#
_symmetry.space_group_name_H-M   'P 1'
#
loop_
_entity.id
_entity.type
_entity.pdbx_description
1 polymer ?
#
loop_
_entity_poly.entity_id
_entity_poly.type
_entity_poly.pdbx_seq_one_letter_code
_entity_poly.pdbx_strand_id
1 'polypeptide(L)'
;MVDVALVSGVADVSSLNAIIANLQQENGQIRDAMETLDAQHEIAIQDVLGQKTELQTQLATLKQLQTDRLVEHELAMARLQAQLVDERKRQLAAVEVQHELQQRVEQQAEELKRSVFELAEMHQLLEKRGADNGELIERVRQADALREALQRELDELIKKEAAQKEKKTSESSNSSSTGKHSEDEFIVVRNADAEATGSDPDPDPDADADADATTPPSKEKLRDKLVALEAHIAELTAANVKLQDGELERQLAANVLNEQLSELETRLRISESEKEQLQLELQRKLQQLMLQNQELKLNAEADQETHANDLEQQLGAIRDENRRLRQELDASIAQAKFRQAIAEEKQEITDLDLELDSHDSKDEHDPHKLHGLLEALIAEGTDQALERTHRLLNERWQRLDSTEQRLVELQDQQLISEHEKKTLEADISQYILQCDELMKNNELLLNELEKFKRNKLETIEEHHEETIAQLESQLDDAQIRLQDALLLRRNDAAQLEQQSDELAAKQQQLEQLTAEVHQLRQQKPKDDSSSELQLVRLQHEELQLAKDSQHEQLLQQLQAKDKQLQQLQTQNQTEIEQLKQQMVELHTQLQASTEHSEQLQANELVLLERMRCTDQLKSELEALQEEMKRRQLELAESKEQNVELMSQLAELQSQVKELKETPKDGADEESVNQLSERLEQQLAASAQLQQSLDMLNAEKVELIKALQQKITENTQYYAEIQRLQPIEQQLNDLIKEREKLCDQISFLKEKSDILTSNLLTEQTNQRLLQQQQIESNEQQAAVQRDLERLRAHLLEIEELHTQESVELQRELDEARANQTALQQEVSKSSTAYTSASIRANQQAETLQAQHALLLQQRDELLAKLGQCEDRELKQQAALTNLQCALEQFQNDKEHDIELATQRIRREMQAQLEQHRMLRSEMGALQQQLADANQGLRAAARLSDQLEAGQQTIAVLRDEVDSLRDENMKLEQSLSSSESSQTDKIDKSLIKSLLIGYVVSGHANDKQQVLRMISSVLDFNAQEVDKVGLNKQQTSWLGNILGGASSSAGNTGSGAGHDNLVQAFVQFLEQESQPKSTAQLRPNLLSMAKQLEGKTDTAATAPTMTATTTISTTTAGSEQLMTQATPATPTTPAMLPMQSLLMSSSEFAPTRNSSSILKDILNDS
;
A
#
# COMPACT_ATOMS: atom_id res chain seq x y z
N MET A 1 -13.42 17.22 -108.79
CA MET A 1 -13.19 17.36 -110.25
C MET A 1 -13.78 16.12 -110.92
N VAL A 2 -14.39 16.25 -112.09
CA VAL A 2 -15.09 15.18 -112.84
C VAL A 2 -16.39 14.66 -112.19
N ASP A 3 -17.52 14.99 -112.82
CA ASP A 3 -18.76 14.22 -112.71
C ASP A 3 -18.62 12.88 -113.46
N VAL A 4 -19.13 11.79 -112.88
CA VAL A 4 -20.04 10.87 -113.60
C VAL A 4 -21.07 10.37 -112.58
N ALA A 5 -22.36 10.65 -112.81
CA ALA A 5 -23.44 10.12 -111.99
C ALA A 5 -23.85 8.71 -112.44
N LEU A 6 -24.43 7.90 -111.53
CA LEU A 6 -25.82 7.42 -111.62
C LEU A 6 -26.20 6.46 -110.47
N VAL A 7 -27.33 6.76 -109.80
CA VAL A 7 -28.26 5.84 -109.10
C VAL A 7 -27.71 4.96 -107.94
N SER A 8 -27.86 5.45 -106.69
CA SER A 8 -28.29 4.64 -105.51
C SER A 8 -28.41 5.44 -104.19
N GLY A 9 -27.63 6.52 -104.03
CA GLY A 9 -27.20 7.08 -102.75
C GLY A 9 -28.21 7.69 -101.75
N VAL A 10 -29.50 7.36 -101.80
CA VAL A 10 -30.46 7.77 -100.74
C VAL A 10 -30.30 6.90 -99.50
N ALA A 11 -30.08 5.60 -99.67
CA ALA A 11 -29.91 4.65 -98.56
C ALA A 11 -28.66 4.96 -97.73
N ASP A 12 -27.51 5.16 -98.39
CA ASP A 12 -26.23 5.38 -97.70
C ASP A 12 -26.21 6.67 -96.86
N VAL A 13 -26.88 7.74 -97.30
CA VAL A 13 -26.98 8.98 -96.51
C VAL A 13 -27.86 8.78 -95.28
N SER A 14 -28.97 8.00 -95.39
CA SER A 14 -29.77 7.65 -94.20
C SER A 14 -29.01 6.73 -93.24
N SER A 15 -28.19 5.81 -93.76
CA SER A 15 -27.29 4.95 -92.98
C SER A 15 -26.23 5.75 -92.23
N LEU A 16 -25.49 6.63 -92.93
CA LEU A 16 -24.50 7.52 -92.33
C LEU A 16 -25.11 8.44 -91.27
N ASN A 17 -26.29 9.02 -91.51
CA ASN A 17 -26.96 9.85 -90.52
C ASN A 17 -27.41 9.05 -89.27
N ALA A 18 -27.85 7.80 -89.45
CA ALA A 18 -28.17 6.92 -88.32
C ALA A 18 -26.91 6.51 -87.52
N ILE A 19 -25.79 6.23 -88.19
CA ILE A 19 -24.50 5.94 -87.56
C ILE A 19 -23.97 7.18 -86.83
N ILE A 20 -24.06 8.37 -87.42
CA ILE A 20 -23.68 9.64 -86.77
C ILE A 20 -24.56 9.90 -85.54
N ALA A 21 -25.87 9.67 -85.62
CA ALA A 21 -26.78 9.81 -84.47
C ALA A 21 -26.45 8.80 -83.35
N ASN A 22 -26.16 7.54 -83.69
CA ASN A 22 -25.76 6.53 -82.71
C ASN A 22 -24.40 6.87 -82.06
N LEU A 23 -23.41 7.30 -82.85
CA LEU A 23 -22.12 7.78 -82.32
C LEU A 23 -22.29 9.04 -81.45
N GLN A 24 -23.22 9.94 -81.78
CA GLN A 24 -23.55 11.10 -80.92
C GLN A 24 -24.22 10.65 -79.61
N GLN A 25 -25.08 9.64 -79.65
CA GLN A 25 -25.69 9.04 -78.46
C GLN A 25 -24.65 8.33 -77.58
N GLU A 26 -23.74 7.54 -78.16
CA GLU A 26 -22.64 6.88 -77.45
C GLU A 26 -21.66 7.90 -76.86
N ASN A 27 -21.31 8.97 -77.59
CA ASN A 27 -20.50 10.07 -77.05
C ASN A 27 -21.24 10.88 -75.96
N GLY A 28 -22.57 10.90 -75.98
CA GLY A 28 -23.40 11.42 -74.87
C GLY A 28 -23.25 10.53 -73.65
N GLN A 29 -23.56 9.25 -73.78
CA GLN A 29 -23.46 8.25 -72.70
C GLN A 29 -22.05 8.16 -72.09
N ILE A 30 -20.99 8.33 -72.89
CA ILE A 30 -19.60 8.39 -72.40
C ILE A 30 -19.35 9.65 -71.58
N ARG A 31 -19.91 10.81 -71.95
CA ARG A 31 -19.81 12.04 -71.14
C ARG A 31 -20.60 11.93 -69.85
N ASP A 32 -21.85 11.45 -69.92
CA ASP A 32 -22.69 11.23 -68.75
C ASP A 32 -21.99 10.26 -67.77
N ALA A 33 -21.38 9.18 -68.29
CA ALA A 33 -20.58 8.24 -67.50
C ALA A 33 -19.33 8.90 -66.88
N MET A 34 -18.58 9.73 -67.63
CA MET A 34 -17.45 10.48 -67.08
C MET A 34 -17.89 11.45 -65.99
N GLU A 35 -18.97 12.20 -66.18
CA GLU A 35 -19.51 13.15 -65.19
C GLU A 35 -19.95 12.42 -63.91
N THR A 36 -20.55 11.22 -64.03
CA THR A 36 -20.84 10.39 -62.84
C THR A 36 -19.59 9.82 -62.17
N LEU A 37 -18.51 9.55 -62.91
CA LEU A 37 -17.25 9.05 -62.36
C LEU A 37 -16.49 10.17 -61.63
N ASP A 38 -16.43 11.37 -62.22
CA ASP A 38 -15.83 12.55 -61.60
C ASP A 38 -16.59 12.94 -60.32
N ALA A 39 -17.93 12.88 -60.32
CA ALA A 39 -18.74 13.10 -59.12
C ALA A 39 -18.51 12.02 -58.03
N GLN A 40 -18.38 10.75 -58.40
CA GLN A 40 -18.00 9.69 -57.45
C GLN A 40 -16.60 9.89 -56.87
N HIS A 41 -15.66 10.38 -57.68
CA HIS A 41 -14.30 10.67 -57.26
C HIS A 41 -14.23 11.90 -56.35
N GLU A 42 -15.03 12.94 -56.60
CA GLU A 42 -15.15 14.11 -55.72
C GLU A 42 -15.73 13.73 -54.34
N ILE A 43 -16.77 12.88 -54.30
CA ILE A 43 -17.31 12.32 -53.05
C ILE A 43 -16.24 11.49 -52.32
N ALA A 44 -15.53 10.60 -53.02
CA ALA A 44 -14.47 9.80 -52.40
C ALA A 44 -13.31 10.64 -51.84
N ILE A 45 -12.94 11.74 -52.52
CA ILE A 45 -11.98 12.72 -51.99
C ILE A 45 -12.54 13.42 -50.75
N GLN A 46 -13.82 13.79 -50.75
CA GLN A 46 -14.46 14.45 -49.61
C GLN A 46 -14.53 13.54 -48.38
N ASP A 47 -14.85 12.24 -48.55
CA ASP A 47 -14.83 11.24 -47.47
C ASP A 47 -13.41 11.01 -46.92
N VAL A 48 -12.40 10.89 -47.79
CA VAL A 48 -10.99 10.76 -47.38
C VAL A 48 -10.49 12.01 -46.65
N LEU A 49 -10.92 13.21 -47.06
CA LEU A 49 -10.63 14.44 -46.34
C LEU A 49 -11.35 14.49 -44.98
N GLY A 50 -12.60 14.01 -44.90
CA GLY A 50 -13.34 13.85 -43.65
C GLY A 50 -12.60 12.94 -42.67
N GLN A 51 -12.29 11.71 -43.08
CA GLN A 51 -11.51 10.75 -42.28
C GLN A 51 -10.14 11.31 -41.88
N LYS A 52 -9.46 12.04 -42.77
CA LYS A 52 -8.20 12.72 -42.43
C LYS A 52 -8.40 13.78 -41.34
N THR A 53 -9.45 14.59 -41.41
CA THR A 53 -9.74 15.58 -40.35
C THR A 53 -10.11 14.92 -39.03
N GLU A 54 -10.84 13.81 -39.05
CA GLU A 54 -11.18 13.03 -37.85
C GLU A 54 -9.95 12.38 -37.21
N LEU A 55 -9.08 11.76 -38.00
CA LEU A 55 -7.81 11.23 -37.50
C LEU A 55 -6.88 12.35 -36.98
N GLN A 56 -6.94 13.56 -37.55
CA GLN A 56 -6.22 14.71 -37.02
C GLN A 56 -6.79 15.22 -35.69
N THR A 57 -8.11 15.24 -35.49
CA THR A 57 -8.69 15.61 -34.19
C THR A 57 -8.46 14.52 -33.14
N GLN A 58 -8.60 13.24 -33.49
CA GLN A 58 -8.27 12.11 -32.60
C GLN A 58 -6.79 12.18 -32.16
N LEU A 59 -5.85 12.38 -33.10
CA LEU A 59 -4.42 12.52 -32.78
C LEU A 59 -4.13 13.77 -31.92
N ALA A 60 -4.85 14.88 -32.12
CA ALA A 60 -4.75 16.05 -31.26
C ALA A 60 -5.25 15.76 -29.83
N THR A 61 -6.42 15.09 -29.69
CA THR A 61 -6.94 14.71 -28.35
C THR A 61 -6.04 13.71 -27.64
N LEU A 62 -5.43 12.76 -28.34
CA LEU A 62 -4.45 11.83 -27.74
C LEU A 62 -3.19 12.54 -27.26
N LYS A 63 -2.69 13.54 -28.01
CA LYS A 63 -1.58 14.38 -27.56
C LYS A 63 -1.94 15.22 -26.34
N GLN A 64 -3.13 15.80 -26.31
CA GLN A 64 -3.60 16.56 -25.16
C GLN A 64 -3.74 15.67 -23.92
N LEU A 65 -4.37 14.49 -24.05
CA LEU A 65 -4.49 13.52 -22.96
C LEU A 65 -3.11 13.04 -22.48
N GLN A 66 -2.12 12.93 -23.37
CA GLN A 66 -0.74 12.63 -23.01
C GLN A 66 -0.07 13.80 -22.24
N THR A 67 -0.25 15.06 -22.64
CA THR A 67 0.28 16.21 -21.88
C THR A 67 -0.41 16.37 -20.54
N ASP A 68 -1.72 16.18 -20.48
CA ASP A 68 -2.50 16.31 -19.25
C ASP A 68 -2.06 15.25 -18.23
N ARG A 69 -1.83 14.00 -18.66
CA ARG A 69 -1.24 12.94 -17.81
C ARG A 69 0.19 13.22 -17.35
N LEU A 70 1.02 13.86 -18.16
CA LEU A 70 2.36 14.26 -17.75
C LEU A 70 2.30 15.34 -16.66
N VAL A 71 1.45 16.35 -16.83
CA VAL A 71 1.21 17.38 -15.81
C VAL A 71 0.60 16.80 -14.54
N GLU A 72 -0.36 15.86 -14.63
CA GLU A 72 -0.88 15.14 -13.47
C GLU A 72 0.21 14.37 -12.72
N HIS A 73 1.12 13.69 -13.45
CA HIS A 73 2.22 12.94 -12.85
C HIS A 73 3.28 13.86 -12.23
N GLU A 74 3.66 14.95 -12.88
CA GLU A 74 4.59 15.97 -12.34
C GLU A 74 4.00 16.63 -11.08
N LEU A 75 2.71 16.95 -11.09
CA LEU A 75 2.01 17.55 -9.95
C LEU A 75 1.85 16.54 -8.79
N ALA A 76 1.63 15.26 -9.09
CA ALA A 76 1.68 14.19 -8.09
C ALA A 76 3.08 14.01 -7.47
N MET A 77 4.13 14.06 -8.29
CA MET A 77 5.53 14.01 -7.83
C MET A 77 5.89 15.24 -6.98
N ALA A 78 5.46 16.44 -7.36
CA ALA A 78 5.64 17.65 -6.56
C ALA A 78 4.92 17.57 -5.21
N ARG A 79 3.69 17.01 -5.16
CA ARG A 79 2.97 16.73 -3.91
C ARG A 79 3.72 15.74 -3.02
N LEU A 80 4.26 14.66 -3.57
CA LEU A 80 5.07 13.68 -2.83
C LEU A 80 6.36 14.30 -2.29
N GLN A 81 7.04 15.15 -3.07
CA GLN A 81 8.22 15.87 -2.60
C GLN A 81 7.89 16.86 -1.48
N ALA A 82 6.79 17.61 -1.58
CA ALA A 82 6.32 18.50 -0.52
C ALA A 82 5.99 17.73 0.77
N GLN A 83 5.31 16.59 0.66
CA GLN A 83 5.03 15.70 1.80
C GLN A 83 6.32 15.18 2.45
N LEU A 84 7.34 14.79 1.67
CA LEU A 84 8.64 14.36 2.20
C LEU A 84 9.41 15.50 2.89
N VAL A 85 9.26 16.74 2.44
CA VAL A 85 9.84 17.92 3.11
C VAL A 85 9.13 18.21 4.43
N ASP A 86 7.80 18.12 4.47
CA ASP A 86 7.05 18.36 5.70
C ASP A 86 7.20 17.22 6.73
N GLU A 87 7.31 15.97 6.29
CA GLU A 87 7.69 14.85 7.17
C GLU A 87 9.11 15.03 7.74
N ARG A 88 10.08 15.50 6.94
CA ARG A 88 11.42 15.84 7.45
C ARG A 88 11.37 16.96 8.49
N LYS A 89 10.56 18.00 8.29
CA LYS A 89 10.35 19.07 9.30
C LYS A 89 9.70 18.52 10.57
N ARG A 90 8.71 17.63 10.46
CA ARG A 90 8.07 16.95 11.61
C ARG A 90 9.07 16.08 12.37
N GLN A 91 9.92 15.35 11.67
CA GLN A 91 10.99 14.54 12.28
C GLN A 91 12.02 15.40 13.02
N LEU A 92 12.46 16.52 12.43
CA LEU A 92 13.37 17.46 13.10
C LEU A 92 12.73 18.05 14.37
N ALA A 93 11.50 18.57 14.29
CA ALA A 93 10.78 19.10 15.45
C ALA A 93 10.53 18.03 16.53
N ALA A 94 10.28 16.77 16.14
CA ALA A 94 10.15 15.66 17.08
C ALA A 94 11.47 15.31 17.78
N VAL A 95 12.60 15.39 17.08
CA VAL A 95 13.95 15.22 17.67
C VAL A 95 14.29 16.37 18.62
N GLU A 96 13.94 17.61 18.28
CA GLU A 96 14.11 18.78 19.17
C GLU A 96 13.28 18.61 20.46
N VAL A 97 11.99 18.25 20.35
CA VAL A 97 11.13 17.98 21.51
C VAL A 97 11.61 16.76 22.32
N GLN A 98 12.12 15.72 21.67
CA GLN A 98 12.74 14.58 22.36
C GLN A 98 13.99 15.00 23.15
N HIS A 99 14.81 15.89 22.59
CA HIS A 99 15.98 16.41 23.28
C HIS A 99 15.62 17.30 24.47
N GLU A 100 14.62 18.19 24.35
CA GLU A 100 14.08 18.94 25.48
C GLU A 100 13.51 18.03 26.58
N LEU A 101 12.76 17.00 26.19
CA LEU A 101 12.21 16.03 27.15
C LEU A 101 13.33 15.29 27.89
N GLN A 102 14.37 14.86 27.17
CA GLN A 102 15.52 14.19 27.77
C GLN A 102 16.27 15.11 28.74
N GLN A 103 16.50 16.37 28.39
CA GLN A 103 17.10 17.35 29.32
C GLN A 103 16.25 17.54 30.60
N ARG A 104 14.92 17.55 30.50
CA ARG A 104 14.03 17.63 31.67
C ARG A 104 14.10 16.37 32.55
N VAL A 105 14.17 15.18 31.94
CA VAL A 105 14.33 13.92 32.67
C VAL A 105 15.70 13.86 33.37
N GLU A 106 16.76 14.34 32.73
CA GLU A 106 18.09 14.44 33.35
C GLU A 106 18.11 15.43 34.53
N GLN A 107 17.44 16.58 34.41
CA GLN A 107 17.25 17.55 35.51
C GLN A 107 16.47 16.95 36.69
N GLN A 108 15.32 16.31 36.43
CA GLN A 108 14.54 15.63 37.48
C GLN A 108 15.32 14.47 38.13
N ALA A 109 16.15 13.76 37.36
CA ALA A 109 17.02 12.73 37.90
C ALA A 109 18.17 13.30 38.77
N GLU A 110 18.62 14.54 38.56
CA GLU A 110 19.50 15.23 39.50
C GLU A 110 18.78 15.69 40.77
N GLU A 111 17.58 16.26 40.65
CA GLU A 111 16.78 16.70 41.79
C GLU A 111 16.41 15.51 42.70
N LEU A 112 16.00 14.38 42.12
CA LEU A 112 15.76 13.14 42.85
C LEU A 112 17.03 12.65 43.58
N LYS A 113 18.20 12.68 42.94
CA LYS A 113 19.48 12.34 43.62
C LYS A 113 19.74 13.26 44.81
N ARG A 114 19.53 14.57 44.67
CA ARG A 114 19.70 15.55 45.77
C ARG A 114 18.75 15.26 46.94
N SER A 115 17.46 15.04 46.66
CA SER A 115 16.48 14.68 47.68
C SER A 115 16.79 13.35 48.39
N VAL A 116 17.37 12.36 47.70
CA VAL A 116 17.82 11.10 48.30
C VAL A 116 19.03 11.31 49.22
N PHE A 117 19.96 12.20 48.87
CA PHE A 117 21.06 12.59 49.78
C PHE A 117 20.53 13.32 51.03
N GLU A 118 19.61 14.28 50.87
CA GLU A 118 18.99 15.00 51.99
C GLU A 118 18.22 14.05 52.93
N LEU A 119 17.49 13.06 52.37
CA LEU A 119 16.83 12.01 53.15
C LEU A 119 17.82 11.10 53.88
N ALA A 120 18.98 10.80 53.29
CA ALA A 120 20.03 10.01 53.94
C ALA A 120 20.70 10.77 55.10
N GLU A 121 20.94 12.08 54.94
CA GLU A 121 21.44 12.93 56.03
C GLU A 121 20.41 13.03 57.17
N MET A 122 19.13 13.23 56.84
CA MET A 122 18.03 13.21 57.82
C MET A 122 17.92 11.86 58.54
N HIS A 123 18.12 10.74 57.85
CA HIS A 123 18.14 9.41 58.49
C HIS A 123 19.30 9.30 59.49
N GLN A 124 20.50 9.72 59.11
CA GLN A 124 21.66 9.72 60.01
C GLN A 124 21.49 10.65 61.23
N LEU A 125 20.76 11.77 61.08
CA LEU A 125 20.38 12.63 62.21
C LEU A 125 19.36 11.95 63.15
N LEU A 126 18.42 11.17 62.60
CA LEU A 126 17.49 10.37 63.40
C LEU A 126 18.19 9.21 64.13
N GLU A 127 19.16 8.54 63.49
CA GLU A 127 20.00 7.52 64.15
C GLU A 127 20.80 8.10 65.31
N LYS A 128 21.48 9.25 65.11
CA LYS A 128 22.20 9.97 66.17
C LYS A 128 21.28 10.31 67.34
N ARG A 129 20.12 10.92 67.06
CA ARG A 129 19.11 11.22 68.09
C ARG A 129 18.57 9.95 68.79
N GLY A 130 18.49 8.84 68.07
CA GLY A 130 18.15 7.53 68.61
C GLY A 130 19.20 7.02 69.61
N ALA A 131 20.49 7.16 69.28
CA ALA A 131 21.60 6.84 70.17
C ALA A 131 21.62 7.76 71.41
N ASP A 132 21.49 9.08 71.24
CA ASP A 132 21.42 10.05 72.34
C ASP A 132 20.27 9.74 73.31
N ASN A 133 19.09 9.42 72.77
CA ASN A 133 17.93 8.96 73.56
C ASN A 133 18.22 7.63 74.27
N GLY A 134 18.92 6.70 73.62
CA GLY A 134 19.36 5.44 74.21
C GLY A 134 20.28 5.65 75.41
N GLU A 135 21.30 6.52 75.29
CA GLU A 135 22.16 6.89 76.41
C GLU A 135 21.36 7.59 77.54
N LEU A 136 20.38 8.43 77.22
CA LEU A 136 19.49 9.03 78.23
C LEU A 136 18.70 7.95 78.98
N ILE A 137 18.16 6.95 78.29
CA ILE A 137 17.43 5.83 78.89
C ILE A 137 18.36 5.00 79.79
N GLU A 138 19.61 4.76 79.37
CA GLU A 138 20.59 4.10 80.25
C GLU A 138 20.95 4.93 81.48
N ARG A 139 21.15 6.25 81.33
CA ARG A 139 21.41 7.17 82.47
C ARG A 139 20.24 7.20 83.45
N VAL A 140 18.99 7.24 82.95
CA VAL A 140 17.78 7.16 83.78
C VAL A 140 17.71 5.80 84.49
N ARG A 141 17.92 4.68 83.78
CA ARG A 141 17.95 3.34 84.37
C ARG A 141 19.03 3.18 85.44
N GLN A 142 20.20 3.79 85.27
CA GLN A 142 21.26 3.82 86.28
C GLN A 142 20.84 4.65 87.50
N ALA A 143 20.20 5.81 87.29
CA ALA A 143 19.67 6.64 88.38
C ALA A 143 18.55 5.93 89.17
N ASP A 144 17.63 5.22 88.50
CA ASP A 144 16.59 4.44 89.16
C ASP A 144 17.17 3.21 89.89
N ALA A 145 18.20 2.55 89.35
CA ALA A 145 18.89 1.47 90.05
C ALA A 145 19.60 1.96 91.33
N LEU A 146 20.19 3.16 91.31
CA LEU A 146 20.74 3.82 92.50
C LEU A 146 19.64 4.24 93.48
N ARG A 147 18.51 4.73 92.99
CA ARG A 147 17.33 5.07 93.80
C ARG A 147 16.75 3.86 94.51
N GLU A 148 16.60 2.73 93.82
CA GLU A 148 16.20 1.46 94.46
C GLU A 148 17.24 0.98 95.48
N ALA A 149 18.54 1.16 95.23
CA ALA A 149 19.57 0.80 96.21
C ALA A 149 19.42 1.62 97.50
N LEU A 150 19.31 2.94 97.39
CA LEU A 150 19.06 3.84 98.52
C LEU A 150 17.72 3.54 99.22
N GLN A 151 16.69 3.15 98.48
CA GLN A 151 15.39 2.80 99.06
C GLN A 151 15.43 1.45 99.78
N ARG A 152 16.22 0.47 99.30
CA ARG A 152 16.49 -0.79 100.02
C ARG A 152 17.32 -0.56 101.29
N GLU A 153 18.28 0.36 101.28
CA GLU A 153 19.00 0.79 102.49
C GLU A 153 18.05 1.47 103.50
N LEU A 154 17.14 2.33 103.02
CA LEU A 154 16.12 2.97 103.85
C LEU A 154 15.15 1.94 104.45
N ASP A 155 14.67 0.97 103.66
CA ASP A 155 13.81 -0.13 104.14
C ASP A 155 14.54 -1.04 105.14
N GLU A 156 15.86 -1.23 105.00
CA GLU A 156 16.67 -1.91 106.01
C GLU A 156 16.78 -1.10 107.31
N LEU A 157 16.94 0.22 107.24
CA LEU A 157 16.93 1.09 108.41
C LEU A 157 15.56 1.09 109.10
N ILE A 158 14.47 1.19 108.34
CA ILE A 158 13.09 1.09 108.84
C ILE A 158 12.84 -0.28 109.48
N LYS A 159 13.33 -1.38 108.90
CA LYS A 159 13.25 -2.72 109.53
C LYS A 159 14.06 -2.82 110.82
N LYS A 160 15.24 -2.21 110.88
CA LYS A 160 16.07 -2.13 112.11
C LYS A 160 15.38 -1.32 113.20
N GLU A 161 14.67 -0.24 112.84
CA GLU A 161 13.89 0.57 113.78
C GLU A 161 12.58 -0.12 114.21
N ALA A 162 11.88 -0.78 113.29
CA ALA A 162 10.68 -1.56 113.56
C ALA A 162 10.97 -2.73 114.50
N ALA A 163 12.07 -3.47 114.28
CA ALA A 163 12.52 -4.55 115.16
C ALA A 163 12.91 -4.06 116.58
N GLN A 164 13.23 -2.77 116.76
CA GLN A 164 13.40 -2.15 118.08
C GLN A 164 12.07 -1.72 118.72
N LYS A 165 11.05 -1.41 117.91
CA LYS A 165 9.72 -0.95 118.35
C LYS A 165 8.73 -2.09 118.63
N GLU A 166 8.78 -3.21 117.90
CA GLU A 166 7.88 -4.37 118.06
C GLU A 166 8.00 -5.13 119.40
N LYS A 167 8.80 -4.66 120.36
CA LYS A 167 8.87 -5.25 121.70
C LYS A 167 7.85 -4.68 122.70
N LYS A 168 6.89 -3.85 122.26
CA LYS A 168 5.80 -3.31 123.10
C LYS A 168 4.45 -3.20 122.38
N THR A 169 3.43 -3.81 123.00
CA THR A 169 2.00 -3.44 122.98
C THR A 169 1.25 -3.36 121.64
N SER A 170 0.73 -4.53 121.23
CA SER A 170 -0.72 -4.83 121.13
C SER A 170 -1.68 -4.00 120.23
N GLU A 171 -2.22 -4.71 119.22
CA GLU A 171 -3.66 -4.88 118.90
C GLU A 171 -4.54 -3.69 118.41
N SER A 172 -5.30 -3.97 117.33
CA SER A 172 -6.69 -3.50 117.04
C SER A 172 -6.93 -2.02 116.69
N SER A 173 -7.83 -1.61 115.77
CA SER A 173 -8.61 -2.27 114.69
C SER A 173 -9.20 -1.20 113.73
N ASN A 174 -9.74 -1.64 112.58
CA ASN A 174 -10.70 -1.00 111.65
C ASN A 174 -11.40 0.34 112.04
N SER A 175 -11.66 1.24 111.07
CA SER A 175 -13.00 1.43 110.43
C SER A 175 -13.21 2.78 109.67
N SER A 176 -14.15 2.78 108.69
CA SER A 176 -15.17 3.82 108.27
C SER A 176 -14.95 5.35 108.45
N SER A 177 -15.61 6.28 107.72
CA SER A 177 -16.44 6.35 106.48
C SER A 177 -16.95 7.79 106.26
N THR A 178 -17.48 8.16 105.07
CA THR A 178 -18.34 9.37 104.76
C THR A 178 -17.73 10.78 105.00
N GLY A 179 -18.15 11.90 104.37
CA GLY A 179 -19.03 12.15 103.20
C GLY A 179 -19.68 13.57 103.19
N LYS A 180 -20.02 14.11 101.99
CA LYS A 180 -20.97 15.22 101.66
C LYS A 180 -20.62 16.74 101.81
N HIS A 181 -21.03 17.52 100.78
CA HIS A 181 -21.56 18.93 100.76
C HIS A 181 -20.62 20.11 101.17
N SER A 182 -20.78 21.40 100.78
CA SER A 182 -21.64 22.13 99.79
C SER A 182 -21.15 23.60 99.54
N GLU A 183 -21.78 24.30 98.58
CA GLU A 183 -22.02 25.78 98.48
C GLU A 183 -20.96 26.78 97.93
N ASP A 184 -21.51 27.95 97.50
CA ASP A 184 -20.89 29.06 96.76
C ASP A 184 -20.57 30.29 97.66
N GLU A 185 -19.66 31.18 97.24
CA GLU A 185 -19.94 32.60 96.87
C GLU A 185 -18.68 33.47 96.66
N PHE A 186 -18.90 34.62 96.00
CA PHE A 186 -18.00 35.70 95.58
C PHE A 186 -16.85 36.14 96.52
N ILE A 187 -15.77 36.69 95.92
CA ILE A 187 -15.32 38.10 96.09
C ILE A 187 -14.24 38.50 95.07
N VAL A 188 -14.18 39.80 94.72
CA VAL A 188 -13.21 40.43 93.80
C VAL A 188 -12.29 41.39 94.57
N VAL A 189 -10.96 41.45 94.29
CA VAL A 189 -10.12 42.68 94.44
C VAL A 189 -8.69 42.57 93.84
N ARG A 190 -8.39 43.49 92.91
CA ARG A 190 -7.11 44.21 92.57
C ARG A 190 -5.75 43.50 92.33
N ASN A 191 -5.14 43.89 91.19
CA ASN A 191 -3.75 44.39 90.92
C ASN A 191 -2.53 43.49 91.30
N ALA A 192 -1.40 43.48 90.58
CA ALA A 192 -0.75 44.55 89.81
C ALA A 192 0.27 44.09 88.72
N ASP A 193 0.91 45.09 88.08
CA ASP A 193 2.24 45.13 87.43
C ASP A 193 2.47 44.70 85.94
N ALA A 194 3.51 45.36 85.36
CA ALA A 194 4.25 45.09 84.10
C ALA A 194 3.83 45.76 82.74
N GLU A 195 4.24 47.02 82.59
CA GLU A 195 4.99 47.60 81.44
C GLU A 195 4.40 47.76 79.99
N ALA A 196 3.92 49.00 79.74
CA ALA A 196 4.57 50.03 78.87
C ALA A 196 4.32 50.14 77.35
N THR A 197 4.26 51.42 76.90
CA THR A 197 4.32 51.99 75.52
C THR A 197 3.24 51.54 74.50
N GLY A 198 2.39 52.41 73.93
CA GLY A 198 2.03 53.80 74.27
C GLY A 198 2.35 54.85 73.19
N SER A 199 1.33 55.30 72.45
CA SER A 199 1.31 56.57 71.68
C SER A 199 -0.11 56.94 71.19
N ASP A 200 -0.90 57.51 72.11
CA ASP A 200 -1.96 58.51 71.80
C ASP A 200 -1.27 59.87 71.43
N PRO A 201 -1.94 60.96 70.97
CA PRO A 201 -3.26 61.39 71.46
C PRO A 201 -4.23 62.21 70.54
N ASP A 202 -5.50 62.16 70.96
CA ASP A 202 -6.47 63.27 71.15
C ASP A 202 -7.19 64.02 69.99
N PRO A 203 -8.35 64.68 70.30
CA PRO A 203 -9.36 65.14 69.33
C PRO A 203 -9.63 66.67 69.40
N ASP A 204 -10.78 67.13 68.88
CA ASP A 204 -11.52 68.33 69.38
C ASP A 204 -13.00 68.29 68.89
N PRO A 205 -13.95 69.12 69.43
CA PRO A 205 -15.32 68.66 69.72
C PRO A 205 -16.47 69.56 69.18
N ASP A 206 -17.64 69.47 69.80
CA ASP A 206 -18.93 70.08 69.43
C ASP A 206 -18.96 71.61 69.29
N ALA A 207 -19.96 72.12 68.55
CA ALA A 207 -20.35 73.53 68.54
C ALA A 207 -21.88 73.75 68.58
N ASP A 208 -22.31 74.44 69.63
CA ASP A 208 -23.44 75.39 69.71
C ASP A 208 -24.87 74.98 69.29
N ALA A 209 -25.60 74.50 70.30
CA ALA A 209 -26.70 75.22 70.97
C ALA A 209 -27.71 76.05 70.15
N ASP A 210 -29.00 75.90 70.53
CA ASP A 210 -29.77 77.07 70.99
C ASP A 210 -30.80 76.67 72.07
N ALA A 211 -31.21 77.61 72.92
CA ALA A 211 -32.06 77.34 74.08
C ALA A 211 -33.04 78.47 74.43
N ASP A 212 -34.35 78.16 74.43
CA ASP A 212 -35.38 78.95 75.11
C ASP A 212 -36.35 78.03 75.87
N ALA A 213 -37.07 78.59 76.85
CA ALA A 213 -37.47 77.88 78.05
C ALA A 213 -38.98 77.65 78.22
N THR A 214 -39.33 76.98 79.33
CA THR A 214 -40.67 76.91 79.94
C THR A 214 -41.76 76.12 79.22
N THR A 215 -41.65 74.78 79.24
CA THR A 215 -42.77 73.88 79.64
C THR A 215 -42.23 72.47 79.91
N PRO A 216 -42.78 71.72 80.89
CA PRO A 216 -42.51 70.29 80.97
C PRO A 216 -43.07 69.59 79.71
N PRO A 217 -42.32 68.68 79.05
CA PRO A 217 -42.83 67.99 77.88
C PRO A 217 -44.05 67.15 78.25
N SER A 218 -45.11 67.25 77.45
CA SER A 218 -46.30 66.43 77.63
C SER A 218 -45.96 64.94 77.49
N LYS A 219 -46.74 64.08 78.15
CA LYS A 219 -46.61 62.62 78.09
C LYS A 219 -46.72 62.07 76.65
N GLU A 220 -47.33 62.83 75.75
CA GLU A 220 -47.32 62.65 74.30
C GLU A 220 -45.91 62.74 73.71
N LYS A 221 -45.22 63.89 73.85
CA LYS A 221 -43.88 64.09 73.26
C LYS A 221 -42.83 63.05 73.69
N LEU A 222 -42.99 62.44 74.87
CA LEU A 222 -42.15 61.33 75.31
C LEU A 222 -42.54 59.97 74.68
N ARG A 223 -43.82 59.76 74.36
CA ARG A 223 -44.29 58.63 73.56
C ARG A 223 -43.91 58.77 72.09
N ASP A 224 -44.03 59.97 71.53
CA ASP A 224 -43.64 60.25 70.14
C ASP A 224 -42.13 59.99 69.95
N LYS A 225 -41.30 60.40 70.93
CA LYS A 225 -39.88 60.06 70.98
C LYS A 225 -39.61 58.57 71.20
N LEU A 226 -40.40 57.87 72.01
CA LEU A 226 -40.28 56.42 72.17
C LEU A 226 -40.57 55.70 70.85
N VAL A 227 -41.68 56.03 70.19
CA VAL A 227 -42.09 55.45 68.90
C VAL A 227 -41.08 55.79 67.80
N ALA A 228 -40.50 56.99 67.80
CA ALA A 228 -39.42 57.34 66.87
C ALA A 228 -38.14 56.53 67.11
N LEU A 229 -37.78 56.25 68.37
CA LEU A 229 -36.65 55.38 68.72
C LEU A 229 -36.94 53.91 68.40
N GLU A 230 -38.15 53.41 68.66
CA GLU A 230 -38.60 52.06 68.29
C GLU A 230 -38.59 51.88 66.76
N ALA A 231 -39.06 52.88 66.01
CA ALA A 231 -39.00 52.89 64.55
C ALA A 231 -37.55 52.91 64.02
N HIS A 232 -36.66 53.70 64.61
CA HIS A 232 -35.26 53.73 64.21
C HIS A 232 -34.48 52.45 64.61
N ILE A 233 -34.84 51.82 65.72
CA ILE A 233 -34.33 50.47 66.09
C ILE A 233 -34.84 49.42 65.10
N ALA A 234 -36.11 49.50 64.67
CA ALA A 234 -36.66 48.62 63.63
C ALA A 234 -35.98 48.84 62.26
N GLU A 235 -35.65 50.09 61.92
CA GLU A 235 -34.91 50.45 60.71
C GLU A 235 -33.46 49.94 60.76
N LEU A 236 -32.74 50.14 61.86
CA LEU A 236 -31.38 49.65 62.05
C LEU A 236 -31.30 48.11 62.10
N THR A 237 -32.29 47.44 62.68
CA THR A 237 -32.36 45.96 62.64
C THR A 237 -32.70 45.45 61.25
N ALA A 238 -33.60 46.10 60.51
CA ALA A 238 -33.85 45.77 59.10
C ALA A 238 -32.64 46.05 58.19
N ALA A 239 -31.83 47.07 58.49
CA ALA A 239 -30.57 47.33 57.80
C ALA A 239 -29.51 46.26 58.11
N ASN A 240 -29.35 45.87 59.38
CA ASN A 240 -28.42 44.81 59.78
C ASN A 240 -28.79 43.45 59.18
N VAL A 241 -30.08 43.10 59.12
CA VAL A 241 -30.54 41.86 58.44
C VAL A 241 -30.16 41.90 56.96
N LYS A 242 -30.42 42.99 56.23
CA LYS A 242 -30.01 43.12 54.82
C LYS A 242 -28.50 43.06 54.60
N LEU A 243 -27.69 43.54 55.56
CA LEU A 243 -26.24 43.40 55.51
C LEU A 243 -25.81 41.95 55.73
N GLN A 244 -26.42 41.24 56.67
CA GLN A 244 -26.17 39.82 56.91
C GLN A 244 -26.62 38.95 55.73
N ASP A 245 -27.78 39.22 55.14
CA ASP A 245 -28.26 38.55 53.91
C ASP A 245 -27.27 38.79 52.75
N GLY A 246 -26.84 40.03 52.52
CA GLY A 246 -25.85 40.36 51.49
C GLY A 246 -24.44 39.82 51.75
N GLU A 247 -24.06 39.57 53.00
CA GLU A 247 -22.83 38.85 53.35
C GLU A 247 -22.96 37.35 53.12
N LEU A 248 -24.10 36.74 53.42
CA LEU A 248 -24.41 35.35 53.11
C LEU A 248 -24.47 35.10 51.59
N GLU A 249 -25.09 36.01 50.82
CA GLU A 249 -25.08 35.96 49.35
C GLU A 249 -23.66 36.00 48.78
N ARG A 250 -22.77 36.86 49.30
CA ARG A 250 -21.35 36.86 48.90
C ARG A 250 -20.63 35.57 49.31
N GLN A 251 -20.88 35.03 50.49
CA GLN A 251 -20.27 33.77 50.93
C GLN A 251 -20.73 32.59 50.05
N LEU A 252 -22.01 32.52 49.70
CA LEU A 252 -22.55 31.53 48.77
C LEU A 252 -21.95 31.68 47.38
N ALA A 253 -21.87 32.90 46.84
CA ALA A 253 -21.23 33.16 45.54
C ALA A 253 -19.74 32.77 45.52
N ALA A 254 -19.00 33.07 46.60
CA ALA A 254 -17.59 32.69 46.74
C ALA A 254 -17.41 31.17 46.88
N ASN A 255 -18.31 30.48 47.57
CA ASN A 255 -18.30 29.03 47.68
C ASN A 255 -18.57 28.35 46.34
N VAL A 256 -19.57 28.81 45.57
CA VAL A 256 -19.86 28.31 44.22
C VAL A 256 -18.69 28.57 43.27
N LEU A 257 -18.02 29.73 43.36
CA LEU A 257 -16.83 30.03 42.58
C LEU A 257 -15.66 29.08 42.91
N ASN A 258 -15.43 28.80 44.20
CA ASN A 258 -14.41 27.84 44.64
C ASN A 258 -14.73 26.40 44.19
N GLU A 259 -16.00 26.00 44.24
CA GLU A 259 -16.45 24.69 43.78
C GLU A 259 -16.20 24.53 42.26
N GLN A 260 -16.59 25.53 41.46
CA GLN A 260 -16.29 25.58 40.02
C GLN A 260 -14.79 25.60 39.71
N LEU A 261 -13.98 26.34 40.48
CA LEU A 261 -12.52 26.32 40.34
C LEU A 261 -11.94 24.94 40.63
N SER A 262 -12.39 24.26 41.69
CA SER A 262 -11.94 22.89 42.00
C SER A 262 -12.39 21.86 40.94
N GLU A 263 -13.56 22.06 40.32
CA GLU A 263 -13.99 21.22 39.20
C GLU A 263 -13.14 21.47 37.95
N LEU A 264 -12.76 22.72 37.67
CA LEU A 264 -11.84 23.05 36.59
C LEU A 264 -10.43 22.51 36.84
N GLU A 265 -9.91 22.59 38.07
CA GLU A 265 -8.61 22.00 38.44
C GLU A 265 -8.61 20.47 38.30
N THR A 266 -9.69 19.78 38.71
CA THR A 266 -9.78 18.32 38.54
C THR A 266 -9.91 17.91 37.07
N ARG A 267 -10.70 18.63 36.26
CA ARG A 267 -10.81 18.43 34.81
C ARG A 267 -9.47 18.68 34.10
N LEU A 268 -8.73 19.72 34.49
CA LEU A 268 -7.38 20.00 33.99
C LEU A 268 -6.44 18.82 34.28
N ARG A 269 -6.40 18.35 35.54
CA ARG A 269 -5.55 17.23 35.96
C ARG A 269 -5.87 15.92 35.24
N ILE A 270 -7.14 15.66 34.96
CA ILE A 270 -7.56 14.50 34.17
C ILE A 270 -6.99 14.63 32.76
N SER A 271 -7.20 15.77 32.09
CA SER A 271 -6.69 16.02 30.73
C SER A 271 -5.15 15.98 30.65
N GLU A 272 -4.44 16.44 31.68
CA GLU A 272 -2.99 16.29 31.81
C GLU A 272 -2.58 14.81 31.90
N SER A 273 -3.26 14.01 32.74
CA SER A 273 -2.97 12.57 32.87
C SER A 273 -3.32 11.76 31.61
N GLU A 274 -4.38 12.12 30.89
CA GLU A 274 -4.73 11.54 29.59
C GLU A 274 -3.67 11.86 28.53
N LYS A 275 -3.17 13.10 28.52
CA LYS A 275 -2.07 13.52 27.65
C LYS A 275 -0.78 12.78 27.95
N GLU A 276 -0.44 12.57 29.22
CA GLU A 276 0.72 11.76 29.63
C GLU A 276 0.56 10.29 29.20
N GLN A 277 -0.62 9.69 29.37
CA GLN A 277 -0.90 8.34 28.87
C GLN A 277 -0.75 8.23 27.34
N LEU A 278 -1.33 9.17 26.58
CA LEU A 278 -1.22 9.20 25.12
C LEU A 278 0.23 9.41 24.66
N GLN A 279 1.02 10.20 25.39
CA GLN A 279 2.44 10.42 25.10
C GLN A 279 3.28 9.17 25.38
N LEU A 280 2.99 8.43 26.46
CA LEU A 280 3.61 7.13 26.76
C LEU A 280 3.21 6.05 25.75
N GLU A 281 1.94 6.00 25.33
CA GLU A 281 1.46 5.05 24.33
C GLU A 281 2.11 5.34 22.96
N LEU A 282 2.19 6.61 22.55
CA LEU A 282 2.89 7.03 21.33
C LEU A 282 4.37 6.66 21.37
N GLN A 283 5.07 6.92 22.48
CA GLN A 283 6.48 6.55 22.65
C GLN A 283 6.69 5.03 22.56
N ARG A 284 5.82 4.25 23.22
CA ARG A 284 5.87 2.78 23.18
C ARG A 284 5.58 2.23 21.77
N LYS A 285 4.65 2.85 21.04
CA LYS A 285 4.31 2.50 19.66
C LYS A 285 5.43 2.87 18.68
N LEU A 286 6.11 4.00 18.90
CA LEU A 286 7.31 4.38 18.15
C LEU A 286 8.46 3.37 18.38
N GLN A 287 8.68 2.95 19.64
CA GLN A 287 9.67 1.94 19.99
C GLN A 287 9.34 0.57 19.36
N GLN A 288 8.07 0.17 19.34
CA GLN A 288 7.63 -1.04 18.67
C GLN A 288 7.86 -0.99 17.15
N LEU A 289 7.52 0.12 16.49
CA LEU A 289 7.78 0.32 15.05
C LEU A 289 9.28 0.38 14.72
N MET A 290 10.11 0.87 15.64
CA MET A 290 11.57 0.88 15.51
C MET A 290 12.15 -0.54 15.57
N LEU A 291 11.73 -1.34 16.57
CA LEU A 291 12.10 -2.76 16.67
C LEU A 291 11.63 -3.55 15.44
N GLN A 292 10.37 -3.37 15.02
CA GLN A 292 9.83 -4.06 13.85
C GLN A 292 10.57 -3.68 12.54
N ASN A 293 11.02 -2.42 12.38
CA ASN A 293 11.90 -2.04 11.28
C ASN A 293 13.27 -2.70 11.37
N GLN A 294 13.81 -2.86 12.58
CA GLN A 294 15.10 -3.52 12.80
C GLN A 294 15.02 -5.03 12.52
N GLU A 295 13.94 -5.70 12.94
CA GLU A 295 13.64 -7.10 12.58
C GLU A 295 13.44 -7.28 11.07
N LEU A 296 12.63 -6.44 10.43
CA LEU A 296 12.45 -6.47 8.97
C LEU A 296 13.75 -6.23 8.22
N LYS A 297 14.64 -5.36 8.72
CA LYS A 297 15.96 -5.16 8.14
C LYS A 297 16.85 -6.39 8.33
N LEU A 298 16.90 -6.98 9.53
CA LEU A 298 17.70 -8.17 9.81
C LEU A 298 17.23 -9.38 8.99
N ASN A 299 15.92 -9.56 8.81
CA ASN A 299 15.38 -10.57 7.90
C ASN A 299 15.81 -10.28 6.45
N ALA A 300 15.66 -9.05 5.96
CA ALA A 300 16.07 -8.70 4.59
C ALA A 300 17.60 -8.81 4.36
N GLU A 301 18.40 -8.70 5.41
CA GLU A 301 19.86 -8.89 5.41
C GLU A 301 20.20 -10.39 5.43
N ALA A 302 19.49 -11.21 6.20
CA ALA A 302 19.60 -12.67 6.22
C ALA A 302 19.06 -13.35 4.94
N ASP A 303 17.99 -12.83 4.33
CA ASP A 303 17.47 -13.28 3.03
C ASP A 303 18.49 -12.98 1.91
N GLN A 304 19.19 -11.84 1.99
CA GLN A 304 20.29 -11.52 1.07
C GLN A 304 21.52 -12.41 1.31
N GLU A 305 21.89 -12.68 2.56
CA GLU A 305 23.03 -13.53 2.89
C GLU A 305 22.75 -15.01 2.54
N THR A 306 21.54 -15.53 2.75
CA THR A 306 21.16 -16.87 2.32
C THR A 306 21.13 -17.00 0.79
N HIS A 307 20.53 -16.04 0.07
CA HIS A 307 20.59 -16.03 -1.39
C HIS A 307 22.03 -15.88 -1.95
N ALA A 308 22.90 -15.13 -1.27
CA ALA A 308 24.32 -15.05 -1.64
C ALA A 308 25.05 -16.38 -1.42
N ASN A 309 24.80 -17.06 -0.30
CA ASN A 309 25.35 -18.38 0.01
C ASN A 309 24.82 -19.46 -0.96
N ASP A 310 23.53 -19.45 -1.31
CA ASP A 310 22.94 -20.35 -2.31
C ASP A 310 23.60 -20.16 -3.68
N LEU A 311 23.82 -18.91 -4.10
CA LEU A 311 24.51 -18.59 -5.35
C LEU A 311 25.99 -18.99 -5.32
N GLU A 312 26.69 -18.78 -4.20
CA GLU A 312 28.08 -19.26 -4.06
C GLU A 312 28.17 -20.80 -4.04
N GLN A 313 27.22 -21.49 -3.40
CA GLN A 313 27.16 -22.95 -3.41
C GLN A 313 26.84 -23.50 -4.81
N GLN A 314 25.93 -22.88 -5.55
CA GLN A 314 25.65 -23.23 -6.96
C GLN A 314 26.88 -22.97 -7.85
N LEU A 315 27.56 -21.82 -7.71
CA LEU A 315 28.81 -21.54 -8.41
C LEU A 315 29.93 -22.51 -8.01
N GLY A 316 29.98 -22.95 -6.75
CA GLY A 316 30.86 -24.01 -6.26
C GLY A 316 30.61 -25.35 -6.96
N ALA A 317 29.35 -25.79 -6.98
CA ALA A 317 28.93 -27.01 -7.67
C ALA A 317 29.27 -26.97 -9.17
N ILE A 318 28.98 -25.87 -9.85
CA ILE A 318 29.29 -25.67 -11.29
C ILE A 318 30.81 -25.66 -11.53
N ARG A 319 31.62 -25.09 -10.62
CA ARG A 319 33.09 -25.13 -10.70
C ARG A 319 33.65 -26.53 -10.49
N ASP A 320 33.09 -27.31 -9.57
CA ASP A 320 33.50 -28.69 -9.30
C ASP A 320 33.05 -29.66 -10.39
N GLU A 321 31.87 -29.46 -10.97
CA GLU A 321 31.41 -30.17 -12.17
C GLU A 321 32.28 -29.83 -13.38
N ASN A 322 32.62 -28.55 -13.60
CA ASN A 322 33.62 -28.17 -14.61
C ASN A 322 34.99 -28.81 -14.35
N ARG A 323 35.38 -29.01 -13.08
CA ARG A 323 36.64 -29.71 -12.75
C ARG A 323 36.56 -31.20 -13.06
N ARG A 324 35.42 -31.86 -12.79
CA ARG A 324 35.16 -33.26 -13.17
C ARG A 324 35.14 -33.44 -14.68
N LEU A 325 34.37 -32.64 -15.42
CA LEU A 325 34.30 -32.69 -16.88
C LEU A 325 35.68 -32.47 -17.54
N ARG A 326 36.53 -31.61 -16.95
CA ARG A 326 37.93 -31.47 -17.36
C ARG A 326 38.76 -32.71 -17.07
N GLN A 327 38.64 -33.30 -15.88
CA GLN A 327 39.33 -34.55 -15.52
C GLN A 327 38.88 -35.74 -16.40
N GLU A 328 37.60 -35.83 -16.73
CA GLU A 328 37.03 -36.83 -17.65
C GLU A 328 37.49 -36.61 -19.09
N LEU A 329 37.57 -35.35 -19.54
CA LEU A 329 38.14 -35.00 -20.85
C LEU A 329 39.64 -35.32 -20.92
N ASP A 330 40.42 -34.97 -19.90
CA ASP A 330 41.85 -35.29 -19.81
C ASP A 330 42.10 -36.80 -19.74
N ALA A 331 41.26 -37.55 -19.00
CA ALA A 331 41.30 -39.01 -18.95
C ALA A 331 40.88 -39.65 -20.29
N SER A 332 39.90 -39.07 -20.99
CA SER A 332 39.48 -39.50 -22.33
C SER A 332 40.59 -39.23 -23.37
N ILE A 333 41.24 -38.07 -23.30
CA ILE A 333 42.43 -37.73 -24.12
C ILE A 333 43.59 -38.66 -23.79
N ALA A 334 43.82 -39.01 -22.52
CA ALA A 334 44.83 -39.99 -22.12
C ALA A 334 44.50 -41.40 -22.64
N GLN A 335 43.23 -41.83 -22.55
CA GLN A 335 42.80 -43.12 -23.11
C GLN A 335 42.90 -43.14 -24.64
N ALA A 336 42.57 -42.04 -25.33
CA ALA A 336 42.73 -41.90 -26.77
C ALA A 336 44.21 -41.96 -27.18
N LYS A 337 45.09 -41.24 -26.47
CA LYS A 337 46.55 -41.32 -26.66
C LYS A 337 47.11 -42.71 -26.35
N PHE A 338 46.58 -43.41 -25.34
CA PHE A 338 46.98 -44.78 -25.03
C PHE A 338 46.53 -45.78 -26.10
N ARG A 339 45.31 -45.62 -26.65
CA ARG A 339 44.85 -46.38 -27.82
C ARG A 339 45.64 -46.06 -29.08
N GLN A 340 46.04 -44.80 -29.27
CA GLN A 340 46.94 -44.39 -30.35
C GLN A 340 48.33 -45.00 -30.17
N ALA A 341 48.92 -44.94 -28.97
CA ALA A 341 50.20 -45.58 -28.68
C ALA A 341 50.15 -47.10 -28.87
N ILE A 342 49.05 -47.78 -28.48
CA ILE A 342 48.84 -49.21 -28.78
C ILE A 342 48.67 -49.45 -30.29
N ALA A 343 48.04 -48.52 -31.03
CA ALA A 343 47.93 -48.64 -32.48
C ALA A 343 49.27 -48.41 -33.19
N GLU A 344 50.09 -47.49 -32.69
CA GLU A 344 51.44 -47.17 -33.17
C GLU A 344 52.43 -48.29 -32.81
N GLU A 345 52.44 -48.79 -31.56
CA GLU A 345 53.22 -49.95 -31.13
C GLU A 345 52.79 -51.22 -31.87
N LYS A 346 51.48 -51.45 -32.04
CA LYS A 346 50.99 -52.58 -32.85
C LYS A 346 51.34 -52.41 -34.33
N GLN A 347 51.34 -51.19 -34.86
CA GLN A 347 51.78 -50.93 -36.22
C GLN A 347 53.30 -51.12 -36.34
N GLU A 348 54.11 -50.68 -35.38
CA GLU A 348 55.56 -50.91 -35.34
C GLU A 348 55.88 -52.40 -35.22
N ILE A 349 55.12 -53.17 -34.43
CA ILE A 349 55.18 -54.65 -34.41
C ILE A 349 54.73 -55.24 -35.75
N THR A 350 53.68 -54.71 -36.39
CA THR A 350 53.22 -55.21 -37.70
C THR A 350 54.23 -54.87 -38.81
N ASP A 351 54.90 -53.73 -38.73
CA ASP A 351 55.94 -53.28 -39.66
C ASP A 351 57.26 -54.06 -39.40
N LEU A 352 57.57 -54.41 -38.14
CA LEU A 352 58.67 -55.34 -37.78
C LEU A 352 58.38 -56.78 -38.21
N ASP A 353 57.16 -57.28 -38.05
CA ASP A 353 56.72 -58.57 -38.58
C ASP A 353 56.76 -58.55 -40.13
N LEU A 354 56.38 -57.43 -40.77
CA LEU A 354 56.52 -57.24 -42.21
C LEU A 354 57.99 -57.11 -42.67
N GLU A 355 58.92 -56.65 -41.82
CA GLU A 355 60.37 -56.70 -42.09
C GLU A 355 60.97 -58.09 -41.85
N LEU A 356 60.46 -58.87 -40.89
CA LEU A 356 60.91 -60.24 -40.61
C LEU A 356 60.36 -61.25 -41.64
N ASP A 357 59.08 -61.18 -42.00
CA ASP A 357 58.46 -61.95 -43.09
C ASP A 357 58.66 -61.29 -44.48
N SER A 358 59.46 -60.21 -44.58
CA SER A 358 59.79 -59.53 -45.84
C SER A 358 60.45 -60.42 -46.89
N HIS A 359 60.91 -61.60 -46.46
CA HIS A 359 61.61 -62.59 -47.26
C HIS A 359 60.74 -63.67 -47.92
N ASP A 360 59.45 -63.84 -47.60
CA ASP A 360 58.62 -64.93 -48.20
C ASP A 360 57.12 -64.62 -48.47
N SER A 361 56.57 -63.44 -48.09
CA SER A 361 55.11 -63.20 -48.11
C SER A 361 54.56 -62.25 -49.19
N LYS A 362 55.37 -61.80 -50.17
CA LYS A 362 54.99 -60.76 -51.17
C LYS A 362 54.02 -61.19 -52.30
N ASP A 363 53.40 -62.37 -52.20
CA ASP A 363 53.01 -63.13 -53.40
C ASP A 363 51.50 -63.51 -53.49
N GLU A 364 50.64 -62.90 -52.66
CA GLU A 364 49.22 -63.34 -52.49
C GLU A 364 48.14 -62.47 -53.15
N HIS A 365 48.47 -61.28 -53.67
CA HIS A 365 47.49 -60.35 -54.29
C HIS A 365 47.72 -60.10 -55.80
N ASP A 366 48.28 -61.09 -56.50
CA ASP A 366 48.42 -61.05 -57.96
C ASP A 366 47.14 -61.58 -58.66
N PRO A 367 46.37 -60.74 -59.37
CA PRO A 367 45.17 -61.19 -60.09
C PRO A 367 45.48 -62.20 -61.21
N HIS A 368 46.73 -62.25 -61.70
CA HIS A 368 47.14 -63.23 -62.70
C HIS A 368 47.21 -64.65 -62.15
N LYS A 369 47.51 -64.85 -60.85
CA LYS A 369 47.39 -66.18 -60.20
C LYS A 369 45.94 -66.64 -60.13
N LEU A 370 45.00 -65.76 -59.81
CA LEU A 370 43.57 -66.12 -59.76
C LEU A 370 43.06 -66.51 -61.16
N HIS A 371 43.46 -65.78 -62.20
CA HIS A 371 43.10 -66.11 -63.58
C HIS A 371 43.74 -67.43 -64.04
N GLY A 372 45.04 -67.64 -63.76
CA GLY A 372 45.76 -68.88 -64.11
C GLY A 372 45.22 -70.11 -63.39
N LEU A 373 44.79 -69.99 -62.13
CA LEU A 373 44.11 -71.09 -61.41
C LEU A 373 42.72 -71.39 -62.00
N LEU A 374 41.98 -70.36 -62.42
CA LEU A 374 40.69 -70.56 -63.09
C LEU A 374 40.88 -71.25 -64.45
N GLU A 375 41.87 -70.82 -65.23
CA GLU A 375 42.20 -71.36 -66.55
C GLU A 375 42.71 -72.82 -66.46
N ALA A 376 43.51 -73.14 -65.43
CA ALA A 376 43.93 -74.51 -65.13
C ALA A 376 42.76 -75.43 -64.72
N LEU A 377 41.85 -74.95 -63.85
CA LEU A 377 40.67 -75.73 -63.43
C LEU A 377 39.64 -75.92 -64.55
N ILE A 378 39.53 -74.97 -65.48
CA ILE A 378 38.74 -75.12 -66.71
C ILE A 378 39.38 -76.19 -67.63
N ALA A 379 40.71 -76.29 -67.67
CA ALA A 379 41.42 -77.31 -68.44
C ALA A 379 41.30 -78.74 -67.86
N GLU A 380 41.06 -78.92 -66.56
CA GLU A 380 40.86 -80.25 -65.94
C GLU A 380 39.49 -80.89 -66.21
N GLY A 381 38.53 -80.16 -66.79
CA GLY A 381 37.41 -80.75 -67.53
C GLY A 381 36.48 -81.72 -66.77
N THR A 382 36.24 -81.50 -65.47
CA THR A 382 35.27 -82.30 -64.69
C THR A 382 34.19 -81.43 -64.04
N ASP A 383 32.91 -81.77 -64.26
CA ASP A 383 31.76 -80.96 -63.82
C ASP A 383 31.77 -80.68 -62.31
N GLN A 384 32.23 -81.65 -61.49
CA GLN A 384 32.31 -81.46 -60.03
C GLN A 384 33.35 -80.43 -59.58
N ALA A 385 34.40 -80.19 -60.37
CA ALA A 385 35.35 -79.11 -60.09
C ALA A 385 34.71 -77.76 -60.43
N LEU A 386 34.06 -77.67 -61.60
CA LEU A 386 33.36 -76.47 -62.08
C LEU A 386 32.20 -76.06 -61.15
N GLU A 387 31.43 -77.02 -60.63
CA GLU A 387 30.39 -76.74 -59.63
C GLU A 387 30.96 -76.21 -58.31
N ARG A 388 32.13 -76.70 -57.86
CA ARG A 388 32.76 -76.23 -56.62
C ARG A 388 33.30 -74.81 -56.77
N THR A 389 33.95 -74.50 -57.90
CA THR A 389 34.41 -73.13 -58.18
C THR A 389 33.23 -72.18 -58.36
N HIS A 390 32.14 -72.58 -59.03
CA HIS A 390 30.91 -71.77 -59.08
C HIS A 390 30.28 -71.52 -57.71
N ARG A 391 30.24 -72.51 -56.81
CA ARG A 391 29.72 -72.32 -55.44
C ARG A 391 30.61 -71.37 -54.63
N LEU A 392 31.93 -71.57 -54.65
CA LEU A 392 32.87 -70.69 -53.94
C LEU A 392 32.86 -69.25 -54.51
N LEU A 393 32.69 -69.10 -55.83
CA LEU A 393 32.53 -67.80 -56.47
C LEU A 393 31.22 -67.13 -56.09
N ASN A 394 30.10 -67.86 -56.06
CA ASN A 394 28.81 -67.34 -55.59
C ASN A 394 28.84 -66.98 -54.10
N GLU A 395 29.49 -67.77 -53.25
CA GLU A 395 29.68 -67.40 -51.83
C GLU A 395 30.53 -66.14 -51.68
N ARG A 396 31.62 -66.00 -52.46
CA ARG A 396 32.46 -64.80 -52.44
C ARG A 396 31.72 -63.58 -53.00
N TRP A 397 30.86 -63.77 -54.01
CA TRP A 397 29.99 -62.74 -54.56
C TRP A 397 28.93 -62.30 -53.54
N GLN A 398 28.23 -63.23 -52.88
CA GLN A 398 27.26 -62.91 -51.83
C GLN A 398 27.92 -62.21 -50.64
N ARG A 399 29.16 -62.54 -50.30
CA ARG A 399 29.93 -61.81 -49.28
C ARG A 399 30.25 -60.39 -49.77
N LEU A 400 30.69 -60.21 -51.02
CA LEU A 400 30.96 -58.89 -51.61
C LEU A 400 29.69 -58.01 -51.63
N ASP A 401 28.58 -58.53 -52.14
CA ASP A 401 27.25 -57.90 -52.16
C ASP A 401 26.81 -57.49 -50.72
N SER A 402 26.97 -58.39 -49.74
CA SER A 402 26.70 -58.06 -48.33
C SER A 402 27.65 -57.02 -47.71
N THR A 403 28.85 -56.82 -48.26
CA THR A 403 29.76 -55.74 -47.84
C THR A 403 29.46 -54.43 -48.57
N GLU A 404 29.05 -54.47 -49.84
CA GLU A 404 28.60 -53.29 -50.59
C GLU A 404 27.31 -52.72 -49.98
N GLN A 405 26.35 -53.57 -49.63
CA GLN A 405 25.12 -53.17 -48.92
C GLN A 405 25.44 -52.48 -47.58
N ARG A 406 26.36 -53.05 -46.76
CA ARG A 406 26.81 -52.41 -45.51
C ARG A 406 27.56 -51.11 -45.72
N LEU A 407 28.29 -50.97 -46.82
CA LEU A 407 29.00 -49.73 -47.16
C LEU A 407 27.99 -48.62 -47.50
N VAL A 408 26.92 -48.95 -48.23
CA VAL A 408 25.78 -48.04 -48.47
C VAL A 408 25.06 -47.71 -47.16
N GLU A 409 24.75 -48.69 -46.30
CA GLU A 409 24.14 -48.44 -44.98
C GLU A 409 24.99 -47.50 -44.10
N LEU A 410 26.32 -47.66 -44.10
CA LEU A 410 27.24 -46.78 -43.39
C LEU A 410 27.34 -45.39 -44.03
N GLN A 411 27.25 -45.28 -45.36
CA GLN A 411 27.23 -44.00 -46.07
C GLN A 411 25.95 -43.21 -45.79
N ASP A 412 24.79 -43.88 -45.76
CA ASP A 412 23.52 -43.26 -45.39
C ASP A 412 23.52 -42.84 -43.90
N GLN A 413 24.07 -43.67 -43.00
CA GLN A 413 24.27 -43.29 -41.59
C GLN A 413 25.21 -42.07 -41.44
N GLN A 414 26.30 -42.01 -42.20
CA GLN A 414 27.17 -40.83 -42.22
C GLN A 414 26.41 -39.58 -42.68
N LEU A 415 25.60 -39.67 -43.74
CA LEU A 415 24.80 -38.54 -44.24
C LEU A 415 23.76 -38.06 -43.21
N ILE A 416 23.16 -38.98 -42.44
CA ILE A 416 22.25 -38.64 -41.34
C ILE A 416 23.00 -37.91 -40.24
N SER A 417 24.10 -38.46 -39.71
CA SER A 417 24.88 -37.81 -38.64
C SER A 417 25.55 -36.51 -39.09
N GLU A 418 25.90 -36.37 -40.38
CA GLU A 418 26.31 -35.09 -40.95
C GLU A 418 25.18 -34.06 -41.00
N HIS A 419 23.92 -34.49 -41.23
CA HIS A 419 22.77 -33.58 -41.18
C HIS A 419 22.45 -33.18 -39.73
N GLU A 420 22.40 -34.14 -38.80
CA GLU A 420 22.22 -33.90 -37.37
C GLU A 420 23.27 -32.93 -36.84
N LYS A 421 24.54 -33.14 -37.19
CA LYS A 421 25.63 -32.21 -36.86
C LYS A 421 25.37 -30.80 -37.41
N LYS A 422 24.98 -30.65 -38.68
CA LYS A 422 24.70 -29.34 -39.29
C LYS A 422 23.49 -28.64 -38.64
N THR A 423 22.50 -29.41 -38.17
CA THR A 423 21.37 -28.89 -37.38
C THR A 423 21.84 -28.39 -36.01
N LEU A 424 22.63 -29.18 -35.27
CA LEU A 424 23.20 -28.77 -34.00
C LEU A 424 24.15 -27.55 -34.13
N GLU A 425 24.94 -27.48 -35.19
CA GLU A 425 25.77 -26.30 -35.51
C GLU A 425 24.91 -25.04 -35.77
N ALA A 426 23.72 -25.20 -36.38
CA ALA A 426 22.77 -24.10 -36.58
C ALA A 426 22.08 -23.70 -35.26
N ASP A 427 21.64 -24.66 -34.44
CA ASP A 427 21.01 -24.40 -33.15
C ASP A 427 21.97 -23.71 -32.17
N ILE A 428 23.24 -24.16 -32.12
CA ILE A 428 24.31 -23.50 -31.36
C ILE A 428 24.55 -22.08 -31.88
N SER A 429 24.57 -21.89 -33.21
CA SER A 429 24.71 -20.55 -33.81
C SER A 429 23.54 -19.62 -33.45
N GLN A 430 22.32 -20.15 -33.38
CA GLN A 430 21.14 -19.38 -32.94
C GLN A 430 21.20 -19.06 -31.44
N TYR A 431 21.66 -19.99 -30.60
CA TYR A 431 21.82 -19.75 -29.17
C TYR A 431 22.91 -18.69 -28.89
N ILE A 432 24.02 -18.71 -29.63
CA ILE A 432 25.03 -17.64 -29.59
C ILE A 432 24.42 -16.30 -29.98
N LEU A 433 23.60 -16.24 -31.03
CA LEU A 433 22.93 -15.00 -31.45
C LEU A 433 21.98 -14.47 -30.36
N GLN A 434 21.24 -15.34 -29.69
CA GLN A 434 20.37 -14.99 -28.56
C GLN A 434 21.16 -14.48 -27.35
N CYS A 435 22.32 -15.08 -27.05
CA CYS A 435 23.24 -14.56 -26.04
C CYS A 435 23.78 -13.17 -26.41
N ASP A 436 24.15 -12.93 -27.68
CA ASP A 436 24.58 -11.62 -28.16
C ASP A 436 23.46 -10.56 -28.10
N GLU A 437 22.21 -10.94 -28.37
CA GLU A 437 21.04 -10.05 -28.20
C GLU A 437 20.75 -9.75 -26.73
N LEU A 438 20.87 -10.74 -25.84
CA LEU A 438 20.79 -10.55 -24.39
C LEU A 438 21.94 -9.69 -23.85
N MET A 439 23.16 -9.83 -24.35
CA MET A 439 24.27 -8.96 -23.98
C MET A 439 24.03 -7.52 -24.44
N LYS A 440 23.58 -7.30 -25.69
CA LYS A 440 23.20 -5.95 -26.17
C LYS A 440 22.06 -5.34 -25.35
N ASN A 441 21.08 -6.13 -24.92
CA ASN A 441 20.01 -5.66 -24.05
C ASN A 441 20.54 -5.28 -22.65
N ASN A 442 21.43 -6.10 -22.07
CA ASN A 442 22.11 -5.74 -20.83
C ASN A 442 23.03 -4.51 -20.98
N GLU A 443 23.73 -4.33 -22.11
CA GLU A 443 24.48 -3.10 -22.40
C GLU A 443 23.55 -1.88 -22.53
N LEU A 444 22.37 -2.01 -23.16
CA LEU A 444 21.39 -0.94 -23.23
C LEU A 444 20.84 -0.59 -21.84
N LEU A 445 20.47 -1.59 -21.04
CA LEU A 445 20.02 -1.40 -19.65
C LEU A 445 21.12 -0.80 -18.77
N LEU A 446 22.39 -1.18 -18.95
CA LEU A 446 23.53 -0.55 -18.28
C LEU A 446 23.73 0.89 -18.74
N ASN A 447 23.61 1.19 -20.03
CA ASN A 447 23.67 2.56 -20.56
C ASN A 447 22.50 3.43 -20.07
N GLU A 448 21.30 2.85 -19.91
CA GLU A 448 20.15 3.54 -19.32
C GLU A 448 20.33 3.74 -17.81
N LEU A 449 20.84 2.75 -17.08
CA LEU A 449 21.19 2.88 -15.67
C LEU A 449 22.33 3.88 -15.45
N GLU A 450 23.29 3.99 -16.38
CA GLU A 450 24.28 5.07 -16.39
C GLU A 450 23.66 6.44 -16.70
N LYS A 451 22.71 6.54 -17.64
CA LYS A 451 21.94 7.79 -17.86
C LYS A 451 21.18 8.18 -16.60
N PHE A 452 20.47 7.25 -15.94
CA PHE A 452 19.80 7.50 -14.67
C PHE A 452 20.77 7.87 -13.51
N LYS A 453 22.04 7.48 -13.58
CA LYS A 453 23.10 7.93 -12.67
C LYS A 453 23.62 9.33 -13.04
N ARG A 454 23.86 9.62 -14.33
CA ARG A 454 24.28 10.95 -14.83
C ARG A 454 23.20 12.00 -14.59
N ASN A 455 21.94 11.70 -14.90
CA ASN A 455 20.77 12.55 -14.64
C ASN A 455 20.46 12.75 -13.14
N LYS A 456 21.22 12.11 -12.22
CA LYS A 456 21.20 12.36 -10.77
C LYS A 456 22.47 13.07 -10.26
N LEU A 457 23.41 13.41 -11.15
CA LEU A 457 24.73 13.95 -10.81
C LEU A 457 25.17 15.13 -11.72
N GLU A 458 24.50 15.39 -12.84
CA GLU A 458 24.58 16.70 -13.48
C GLU A 458 23.85 17.73 -12.60
N THR A 459 24.63 18.65 -12.05
CA THR A 459 24.14 19.81 -11.33
C THR A 459 23.34 20.70 -12.26
N ILE A 460 22.04 20.82 -12.00
CA ILE A 460 21.11 21.90 -12.35
C ILE A 460 21.56 22.74 -13.56
N GLU A 461 20.97 22.52 -14.74
CA GLU A 461 21.14 23.44 -15.87
C GLU A 461 20.80 24.87 -15.45
N GLU A 462 21.66 25.85 -15.78
CA GLU A 462 21.61 27.23 -15.27
C GLU A 462 20.22 27.90 -15.40
N HIS A 463 19.43 27.51 -16.40
CA HIS A 463 18.06 28.00 -16.61
C HIS A 463 17.09 27.65 -15.46
N HIS A 464 17.36 26.58 -14.71
CA HIS A 464 16.58 26.21 -13.52
C HIS A 464 16.93 27.08 -12.30
N GLU A 465 18.13 27.67 -12.19
CA GLU A 465 18.43 28.62 -11.10
C GLU A 465 17.60 29.90 -11.24
N GLU A 466 17.50 30.48 -12.44
CA GLU A 466 16.62 31.64 -12.69
C GLU A 466 15.14 31.31 -12.44
N THR A 467 14.73 30.07 -12.73
CA THR A 467 13.35 29.62 -12.52
C THR A 467 13.06 29.37 -11.04
N ILE A 468 14.00 28.78 -10.30
CA ILE A 468 13.91 28.59 -8.85
C ILE A 468 13.89 29.94 -8.14
N ALA A 469 14.78 30.88 -8.48
CA ALA A 469 14.79 32.22 -7.88
C ALA A 469 13.48 33.00 -8.15
N GLN A 470 12.85 32.80 -9.31
CA GLN A 470 11.52 33.35 -9.61
C GLN A 470 10.41 32.66 -8.81
N LEU A 471 10.51 31.35 -8.56
CA LEU A 471 9.57 30.61 -7.72
C LEU A 471 9.73 30.93 -6.23
N GLU A 472 10.96 31.12 -5.74
CA GLU A 472 11.26 31.60 -4.39
C GLU A 472 10.71 33.02 -4.18
N SER A 473 10.97 33.95 -5.13
CA SER A 473 10.39 35.29 -5.09
C SER A 473 8.85 35.27 -5.12
N GLN A 474 8.22 34.33 -5.83
CA GLN A 474 6.76 34.16 -5.83
C GLN A 474 6.24 33.49 -4.55
N LEU A 475 7.03 32.61 -3.93
CA LEU A 475 6.71 31.97 -2.65
C LEU A 475 6.75 33.00 -1.51
N ASP A 476 7.74 33.88 -1.50
CA ASP A 476 7.85 34.98 -0.53
C ASP A 476 6.72 35.99 -0.72
N ASP A 477 6.41 36.37 -1.96
CA ASP A 477 5.25 37.22 -2.29
C ASP A 477 3.93 36.56 -1.83
N ALA A 478 3.79 35.24 -1.97
CA ALA A 478 2.63 34.49 -1.50
C ALA A 478 2.57 34.39 0.04
N GLN A 479 3.71 34.21 0.72
CA GLN A 479 3.80 34.20 2.18
C GLN A 479 3.43 35.57 2.77
N ILE A 480 3.93 36.67 2.20
CA ILE A 480 3.58 38.04 2.61
C ILE A 480 2.07 38.28 2.44
N ARG A 481 1.50 37.92 1.28
CA ARG A 481 0.04 38.03 1.04
C ARG A 481 -0.78 37.17 1.99
N LEU A 482 -0.30 35.98 2.34
CA LEU A 482 -0.95 35.11 3.34
C LEU A 482 -0.88 35.73 4.75
N GLN A 483 0.26 36.32 5.11
CA GLN A 483 0.44 36.99 6.40
C GLN A 483 -0.43 38.24 6.52
N ASP A 484 -0.51 39.07 5.48
CA ASP A 484 -1.45 40.20 5.40
C ASP A 484 -2.91 39.76 5.48
N ALA A 485 -3.29 38.68 4.78
CA ALA A 485 -4.64 38.12 4.85
C ALA A 485 -4.97 37.57 6.25
N LEU A 486 -4.00 36.96 6.96
CA LEU A 486 -4.16 36.51 8.34
C LEU A 486 -4.25 37.68 9.33
N LEU A 487 -3.49 38.75 9.12
CA LEU A 487 -3.59 39.99 9.91
C LEU A 487 -4.94 40.68 9.69
N LEU A 488 -5.42 40.76 8.45
CA LEU A 488 -6.74 41.30 8.14
C LEU A 488 -7.84 40.48 8.81
N ARG A 489 -7.81 39.15 8.66
CA ARG A 489 -8.78 38.24 9.29
C ARG A 489 -8.76 38.28 10.82
N ARG A 490 -7.60 38.57 11.43
CA ARG A 490 -7.46 38.81 12.88
C ARG A 490 -8.08 40.14 13.31
N ASN A 491 -7.93 41.19 12.50
CA ASN A 491 -8.57 42.48 12.74
C ASN A 491 -10.10 42.40 12.58
N ASP A 492 -10.58 41.67 11.56
CA ASP A 492 -12.01 41.42 11.36
C ASP A 492 -12.62 40.63 12.53
N ALA A 493 -11.91 39.62 13.04
CA ALA A 493 -12.32 38.88 14.23
C ALA A 493 -12.42 39.78 15.48
N ALA A 494 -11.43 40.65 15.71
CA ALA A 494 -11.45 41.60 16.82
C ALA A 494 -12.57 42.66 16.68
N GLN A 495 -12.95 43.05 15.47
CA GLN A 495 -14.11 43.92 15.23
C GLN A 495 -15.44 43.19 15.49
N LEU A 496 -15.56 41.91 15.14
CA LEU A 496 -16.73 41.09 15.45
C LEU A 496 -16.86 40.85 16.95
N GLU A 497 -15.74 40.67 17.67
CA GLU A 497 -15.69 40.58 19.14
C GLU A 497 -16.19 41.88 19.79
N GLN A 498 -15.69 43.05 19.36
CA GLN A 498 -16.21 44.34 19.83
C GLN A 498 -17.69 44.57 19.50
N GLN A 499 -18.18 44.11 18.34
CA GLN A 499 -19.61 44.18 17.99
C GLN A 499 -20.45 43.22 18.85
N SER A 500 -19.92 42.07 19.23
CA SER A 500 -20.55 41.14 20.18
C SER A 500 -20.69 41.79 21.56
N ASP A 501 -19.64 42.44 22.07
CA ASP A 501 -19.67 43.17 23.34
C ASP A 501 -20.66 44.35 23.31
N GLU A 502 -20.70 45.12 22.22
CA GLU A 502 -21.66 46.22 22.06
C GLU A 502 -23.11 45.72 21.96
N LEU A 503 -23.33 44.55 21.35
CA LEU A 503 -24.64 43.88 21.32
C LEU A 503 -25.04 43.33 22.69
N ALA A 504 -24.12 42.72 23.44
CA ALA A 504 -24.35 42.24 24.79
C ALA A 504 -24.71 43.39 25.75
N ALA A 505 -24.00 44.54 25.66
CA ALA A 505 -24.33 45.75 26.40
C ALA A 505 -25.73 46.30 26.05
N LYS A 506 -26.12 46.26 24.76
CA LYS A 506 -27.47 46.64 24.30
C LYS A 506 -28.54 45.64 24.75
N GLN A 507 -28.21 44.35 24.86
CA GLN A 507 -29.11 43.34 25.43
C GLN A 507 -29.34 43.58 26.92
N GLN A 508 -28.30 43.89 27.72
CA GLN A 508 -28.48 44.26 29.13
C GLN A 508 -29.34 45.53 29.30
N GLN A 509 -29.19 46.53 28.44
CA GLN A 509 -30.07 47.71 28.44
C GLN A 509 -31.52 47.35 28.06
N LEU A 510 -31.73 46.44 27.11
CA LEU A 510 -33.06 45.92 26.76
C LEU A 510 -33.68 45.13 27.91
N GLU A 511 -32.91 44.29 28.61
CA GLU A 511 -33.37 43.54 29.78
C GLU A 511 -33.79 44.49 30.90
N GLN A 512 -32.99 45.52 31.21
CA GLN A 512 -33.33 46.57 32.18
C GLN A 512 -34.63 47.30 31.82
N LEU A 513 -34.80 47.68 30.55
CA LEU A 513 -36.05 48.27 30.04
C LEU A 513 -37.24 47.31 30.13
N THR A 514 -37.06 46.02 29.85
CA THR A 514 -38.14 45.03 30.03
C THR A 514 -38.48 44.79 31.50
N ALA A 515 -37.52 44.87 32.42
CA ALA A 515 -37.75 44.78 33.86
C ALA A 515 -38.56 45.99 34.36
N GLU A 516 -38.24 47.21 33.91
CA GLU A 516 -39.00 48.43 34.22
C GLU A 516 -40.44 48.33 33.68
N VAL A 517 -40.62 47.89 32.43
CA VAL A 517 -41.95 47.60 31.85
C VAL A 517 -42.69 46.51 32.62
N HIS A 518 -42.00 45.49 33.12
CA HIS A 518 -42.60 44.43 33.93
C HIS A 518 -43.03 44.92 35.32
N GLN A 519 -42.28 45.85 35.92
CA GLN A 519 -42.60 46.49 37.19
C GLN A 519 -43.83 47.40 37.06
N LEU A 520 -43.92 48.19 35.98
CA LEU A 520 -45.11 48.96 35.62
C LEU A 520 -46.36 48.07 35.39
N ARG A 521 -46.15 46.84 34.89
CA ARG A 521 -47.24 45.87 34.65
C ARG A 521 -47.90 45.33 35.93
N GLN A 522 -47.21 45.37 37.08
CA GLN A 522 -47.74 44.83 38.35
C GLN A 522 -48.76 45.76 39.04
N GLN A 523 -48.95 47.01 38.58
CA GLN A 523 -49.87 47.96 39.21
C GLN A 523 -51.34 47.84 38.74
N LYS A 524 -51.75 46.70 38.19
CA LYS A 524 -53.15 46.41 37.78
C LYS A 524 -53.65 45.13 38.44
N PRO A 525 -54.64 45.18 39.34
CA PRO A 525 -55.15 43.99 40.02
C PRO A 525 -56.29 43.30 39.26
N LYS A 526 -56.52 42.04 39.67
CA LYS A 526 -57.73 41.19 39.53
C LYS A 526 -57.78 40.13 38.42
N ASP A 527 -57.72 38.89 38.91
CA ASP A 527 -58.79 37.90 38.84
C ASP A 527 -59.35 37.52 37.44
N ASP A 528 -58.78 36.47 36.82
CA ASP A 528 -59.50 35.30 36.27
C ASP A 528 -58.53 34.32 35.55
N SER A 529 -57.77 33.50 36.30
CA SER A 529 -56.80 32.53 35.70
C SER A 529 -56.50 31.28 36.54
N SER A 530 -57.30 30.97 37.58
CA SER A 530 -56.92 29.96 38.58
C SER A 530 -56.93 28.51 38.05
N SER A 531 -57.86 28.16 37.14
CA SER A 531 -58.07 26.77 36.72
C SER A 531 -57.13 26.28 35.63
N GLU A 532 -56.72 27.12 34.68
CA GLU A 532 -55.76 26.71 33.63
C GLU A 532 -54.37 26.46 34.20
N LEU A 533 -53.91 27.33 35.13
CA LEU A 533 -52.66 27.15 35.86
C LEU A 533 -52.58 25.82 36.64
N GLN A 534 -53.72 25.26 37.04
CA GLN A 534 -53.76 23.99 37.77
C GLN A 534 -53.69 22.78 36.81
N LEU A 535 -54.28 22.88 35.61
CA LEU A 535 -54.18 21.85 34.57
C LEU A 535 -52.77 21.79 33.96
N VAL A 536 -52.17 22.95 33.66
CA VAL A 536 -50.80 23.07 33.13
C VAL A 536 -49.78 22.50 34.12
N ARG A 537 -49.97 22.68 35.43
CA ARG A 537 -49.09 22.07 36.46
C ARG A 537 -49.13 20.55 36.43
N LEU A 538 -50.30 19.93 36.38
CA LEU A 538 -50.43 18.47 36.32
C LEU A 538 -49.79 17.90 35.04
N GLN A 539 -50.00 18.55 33.89
CA GLN A 539 -49.34 18.16 32.64
C GLN A 539 -47.82 18.33 32.70
N HIS A 540 -47.32 19.34 33.41
CA HIS A 540 -45.89 19.55 33.59
C HIS A 540 -45.26 18.52 34.54
N GLU A 541 -46.01 18.07 35.55
CA GLU A 541 -45.63 17.03 36.52
C GLU A 541 -45.60 15.64 35.86
N GLU A 542 -46.58 15.29 35.00
CA GLU A 542 -46.52 14.11 34.13
C GLU A 542 -45.31 14.16 33.17
N LEU A 543 -45.00 15.32 32.60
CA LEU A 543 -43.83 15.51 31.72
C LEU A 543 -42.49 15.42 32.48
N GLN A 544 -42.45 15.76 33.77
CA GLN A 544 -41.27 15.55 34.61
C GLN A 544 -41.10 14.06 34.93
N LEU A 545 -42.13 13.38 35.43
CA LEU A 545 -42.09 11.94 35.69
C LEU A 545 -41.73 11.12 34.43
N ALA A 546 -42.22 11.51 33.26
CA ALA A 546 -41.82 10.92 31.98
C ALA A 546 -40.32 11.11 31.70
N LYS A 547 -39.78 12.33 31.85
CA LYS A 547 -38.35 12.62 31.69
C LYS A 547 -37.48 11.89 32.70
N ASP A 548 -37.89 11.86 33.96
CA ASP A 548 -37.14 11.22 35.05
C ASP A 548 -37.05 9.71 34.81
N SER A 549 -38.15 9.07 34.36
CA SER A 549 -38.15 7.65 33.98
C SER A 549 -37.25 7.34 32.77
N GLN A 550 -37.19 8.24 31.77
CA GLN A 550 -36.25 8.12 30.66
C GLN A 550 -34.80 8.33 31.11
N HIS A 551 -34.56 9.27 32.03
CA HIS A 551 -33.23 9.56 32.54
C HIS A 551 -32.70 8.39 33.37
N GLU A 552 -33.54 7.78 34.22
CA GLU A 552 -33.21 6.57 34.99
C GLU A 552 -32.93 5.37 34.07
N GLN A 553 -33.72 5.17 33.00
CA GLN A 553 -33.42 4.16 31.98
C GLN A 553 -32.07 4.40 31.29
N LEU A 554 -31.75 5.65 30.95
CA LEU A 554 -30.46 6.00 30.36
C LEU A 554 -29.30 5.74 31.34
N LEU A 555 -29.51 6.02 32.62
CA LEU A 555 -28.51 5.85 33.68
C LEU A 555 -28.27 4.36 33.99
N GLN A 556 -29.32 3.52 33.92
CA GLN A 556 -29.17 2.06 33.95
C GLN A 556 -28.44 1.51 32.71
N GLN A 557 -28.69 2.07 31.52
CA GLN A 557 -27.94 1.70 30.30
C GLN A 557 -26.46 2.10 30.38
N LEU A 558 -26.14 3.27 30.93
CA LEU A 558 -24.75 3.69 31.20
C LEU A 558 -24.08 2.75 32.20
N GLN A 559 -24.70 2.47 33.36
CA GLN A 559 -24.15 1.51 34.33
C GLN A 559 -23.96 0.09 33.77
N ALA A 560 -24.78 -0.33 32.80
CA ALA A 560 -24.59 -1.59 32.10
C ALA A 560 -23.39 -1.52 31.12
N LYS A 561 -23.22 -0.41 30.39
CA LYS A 561 -22.06 -0.15 29.52
C LYS A 561 -20.76 -0.08 30.31
N ASP A 562 -20.75 0.59 31.46
CA ASP A 562 -19.57 0.71 32.32
C ASP A 562 -19.13 -0.65 32.86
N LYS A 563 -20.08 -1.52 33.25
CA LYS A 563 -19.78 -2.90 33.64
C LYS A 563 -19.22 -3.74 32.49
N GLN A 564 -19.72 -3.56 31.26
CA GLN A 564 -19.15 -4.21 30.07
C GLN A 564 -17.73 -3.70 29.78
N LEU A 565 -17.47 -2.39 29.91
CA LEU A 565 -16.14 -1.80 29.78
C LEU A 565 -15.16 -2.32 30.84
N GLN A 566 -15.58 -2.44 32.10
CA GLN A 566 -14.76 -3.02 33.17
C GLN A 566 -14.47 -4.51 32.94
N GLN A 567 -15.42 -5.28 32.39
CA GLN A 567 -15.17 -6.67 32.00
C GLN A 567 -14.17 -6.77 30.84
N LEU A 568 -14.29 -5.92 29.82
CA LEU A 568 -13.33 -5.88 28.70
C LEU A 568 -11.93 -5.39 29.14
N GLN A 569 -11.85 -4.39 30.02
CA GLN A 569 -10.57 -3.94 30.59
C GLN A 569 -9.89 -5.03 31.41
N THR A 570 -10.63 -5.76 32.26
CA THR A 570 -10.06 -6.86 33.05
C THR A 570 -9.66 -8.06 32.20
N GLN A 571 -10.44 -8.39 31.15
CA GLN A 571 -10.06 -9.40 30.15
C GLN A 571 -8.76 -9.00 29.43
N ASN A 572 -8.70 -7.81 28.84
CA ASN A 572 -7.50 -7.30 28.17
C ASN A 572 -6.28 -7.26 29.11
N GLN A 573 -6.45 -6.90 30.39
CA GLN A 573 -5.37 -6.97 31.37
C GLN A 573 -4.88 -8.41 31.60
N THR A 574 -5.79 -9.39 31.75
CA THR A 574 -5.38 -10.80 31.90
C THR A 574 -4.68 -11.37 30.66
N GLU A 575 -5.09 -10.97 29.44
CA GLU A 575 -4.39 -11.34 28.20
C GLU A 575 -3.01 -10.69 28.12
N ILE A 576 -2.89 -9.41 28.49
CA ILE A 576 -1.59 -8.71 28.58
C ILE A 576 -0.66 -9.37 29.62
N GLU A 577 -1.19 -9.83 30.76
CA GLU A 577 -0.42 -10.59 31.75
C GLU A 577 0.06 -11.95 31.20
N GLN A 578 -0.79 -12.68 30.47
CA GLN A 578 -0.42 -13.94 29.85
C GLN A 578 0.62 -13.77 28.73
N LEU A 579 0.47 -12.75 27.89
CA LEU A 579 1.47 -12.41 26.85
C LEU A 579 2.81 -11.99 27.45
N LYS A 580 2.83 -11.26 28.58
CA LYS A 580 4.06 -10.97 29.33
C LYS A 580 4.74 -12.25 29.83
N GLN A 581 3.97 -13.20 30.37
CA GLN A 581 4.51 -14.48 30.85
C GLN A 581 5.11 -15.30 29.70
N GLN A 582 4.40 -15.42 28.57
CA GLN A 582 4.90 -16.10 27.37
C GLN A 582 6.18 -15.43 26.83
N MET A 583 6.27 -14.10 26.83
CA MET A 583 7.49 -13.38 26.44
C MET A 583 8.68 -13.68 27.36
N VAL A 584 8.46 -13.86 28.66
CA VAL A 584 9.51 -14.22 29.63
C VAL A 584 9.95 -15.69 29.45
N GLU A 585 9.01 -16.61 29.20
CA GLU A 585 9.34 -18.01 28.87
C GLU A 585 10.11 -18.12 27.54
N LEU A 586 9.72 -17.37 26.50
CA LEU A 586 10.47 -17.29 25.25
C LEU A 586 11.86 -16.69 25.44
N HIS A 587 12.00 -15.62 26.22
CA HIS A 587 13.30 -14.97 26.45
C HIS A 587 14.26 -15.88 27.24
N THR A 588 13.76 -16.60 28.24
CA THR A 588 14.58 -17.56 29.01
C THR A 588 14.94 -18.82 28.22
N GLN A 589 14.06 -19.29 27.32
CA GLN A 589 14.42 -20.33 26.34
C GLN A 589 15.48 -19.85 25.34
N LEU A 590 15.39 -18.59 24.88
CA LEU A 590 16.39 -18.00 23.98
C LEU A 590 17.76 -17.90 24.67
N GLN A 591 17.80 -17.41 25.92
CA GLN A 591 19.02 -17.33 26.73
C GLN A 591 19.67 -18.71 26.95
N ALA A 592 18.87 -19.72 27.31
CA ALA A 592 19.37 -21.10 27.43
C ALA A 592 19.92 -21.65 26.10
N SER A 593 19.31 -21.27 24.96
CA SER A 593 19.81 -21.65 23.64
C SER A 593 21.10 -20.94 23.26
N THR A 594 21.28 -19.65 23.63
CA THR A 594 22.55 -18.93 23.42
C THR A 594 23.67 -19.49 24.30
N GLU A 595 23.41 -19.75 25.59
CA GLU A 595 24.38 -20.38 26.48
C GLU A 595 24.81 -21.77 25.96
N HIS A 596 23.88 -22.55 25.40
CA HIS A 596 24.21 -23.85 24.82
C HIS A 596 25.02 -23.72 23.52
N SER A 597 24.76 -22.69 22.70
CA SER A 597 25.55 -22.40 21.49
C SER A 597 26.98 -21.96 21.84
N GLU A 598 27.15 -21.10 22.85
CA GLU A 598 28.48 -20.69 23.34
C GLU A 598 29.26 -21.90 23.91
N GLN A 599 28.59 -22.79 24.65
CA GLN A 599 29.20 -24.03 25.12
C GLN A 599 29.60 -24.97 23.96
N LEU A 600 28.82 -25.04 22.88
CA LEU A 600 29.17 -25.82 21.68
C LEU A 600 30.42 -25.25 21.00
N GLN A 601 30.48 -23.94 20.76
CA GLN A 601 31.65 -23.27 20.16
C GLN A 601 32.91 -23.41 21.03
N ALA A 602 32.77 -23.30 22.36
CA ALA A 602 33.87 -23.51 23.29
C ALA A 602 34.40 -24.96 23.25
N ASN A 603 33.51 -25.96 23.18
CA ASN A 603 33.91 -27.36 23.01
C ASN A 603 34.59 -27.61 21.65
N GLU A 604 34.11 -26.99 20.57
CA GLU A 604 34.68 -27.12 19.23
C GLU A 604 36.09 -26.51 19.13
N LEU A 605 36.33 -25.36 19.76
CA LEU A 605 37.66 -24.77 19.91
C LEU A 605 38.63 -25.70 20.66
N VAL A 606 38.21 -26.28 21.79
CA VAL A 606 39.02 -27.26 22.53
C VAL A 606 39.29 -28.52 21.72
N LEU A 607 38.35 -28.93 20.86
CA LEU A 607 38.51 -30.07 19.95
C LEU A 607 39.52 -29.76 18.83
N LEU A 608 39.50 -28.54 18.28
CA LEU A 608 40.49 -28.05 17.30
C LEU A 608 41.90 -27.95 17.90
N GLU A 609 42.06 -27.39 19.10
CA GLU A 609 43.36 -27.39 19.80
C GLU A 609 43.87 -28.82 20.06
N ARG A 610 42.96 -29.72 20.45
CA ARG A 610 43.30 -31.14 20.66
C ARG A 610 43.72 -31.84 19.38
N MET A 611 43.04 -31.60 18.24
CA MET A 611 43.46 -32.14 16.94
C MET A 611 44.85 -31.63 16.56
N ARG A 612 45.09 -30.31 16.66
CA ARG A 612 46.40 -29.70 16.39
C ARG A 612 47.51 -30.30 17.26
N CYS A 613 47.27 -30.53 18.55
CA CYS A 613 48.21 -31.25 19.41
C CYS A 613 48.45 -32.71 18.96
N THR A 614 47.43 -33.42 18.50
CA THR A 614 47.63 -34.78 17.94
C THR A 614 48.39 -34.77 16.61
N ASP A 615 48.25 -33.74 15.78
CA ASP A 615 48.99 -33.62 14.52
C ASP A 615 50.46 -33.23 14.75
N GLN A 616 50.74 -32.40 15.75
CA GLN A 616 52.10 -32.17 16.24
C GLN A 616 52.74 -33.47 16.76
N LEU A 617 52.02 -34.26 17.56
CA LEU A 617 52.49 -35.56 18.05
C LEU A 617 52.70 -36.60 16.92
N LYS A 618 51.89 -36.59 15.85
CA LYS A 618 52.14 -37.40 14.65
C LYS A 618 53.44 -36.98 13.97
N SER A 619 53.63 -35.67 13.75
CA SER A 619 54.81 -35.12 13.10
C SER A 619 56.11 -35.43 13.87
N GLU A 620 56.09 -35.33 15.20
CA GLU A 620 57.21 -35.73 16.06
C GLU A 620 57.48 -37.25 15.99
N LEU A 621 56.43 -38.07 15.93
CA LEU A 621 56.55 -39.53 15.85
C LEU A 621 57.06 -39.99 14.48
N GLU A 622 56.66 -39.33 13.39
CA GLU A 622 57.19 -39.53 12.04
C GLU A 622 58.67 -39.15 11.96
N ALA A 623 59.06 -38.00 12.51
CA ALA A 623 60.46 -37.59 12.60
C ALA A 623 61.32 -38.59 13.40
N LEU A 624 60.80 -39.10 14.52
CA LEU A 624 61.45 -40.17 15.30
C LEU A 624 61.55 -41.50 14.51
N GLN A 625 60.56 -41.83 13.67
CA GLN A 625 60.66 -42.98 12.76
C GLN A 625 61.73 -42.77 11.68
N GLU A 626 61.91 -41.56 11.15
CA GLU A 626 62.99 -41.26 10.21
C GLU A 626 64.38 -41.31 10.86
N GLU A 627 64.54 -40.78 12.08
CA GLU A 627 65.79 -40.94 12.83
C GLU A 627 66.11 -42.41 13.13
N MET A 628 65.10 -43.21 13.48
CA MET A 628 65.25 -44.66 13.68
C MET A 628 65.64 -45.38 12.39
N LYS A 629 65.05 -45.03 11.24
CA LYS A 629 65.43 -45.57 9.92
C LYS A 629 66.87 -45.19 9.56
N ARG A 630 67.28 -43.93 9.77
CA ARG A 630 68.68 -43.48 9.56
C ARG A 630 69.65 -44.26 10.43
N ARG A 631 69.38 -44.41 11.73
CA ARG A 631 70.24 -45.21 12.63
C ARG A 631 70.26 -46.70 12.31
N GLN A 632 69.19 -47.27 11.76
CA GLN A 632 69.20 -48.64 11.25
C GLN A 632 70.10 -48.78 10.00
N LEU A 633 70.13 -47.76 9.14
CA LEU A 633 70.98 -47.71 7.95
C LEU A 633 72.46 -47.49 8.32
N GLU A 634 72.78 -46.54 9.19
CA GLU A 634 74.13 -46.35 9.77
C GLU A 634 74.64 -47.64 10.45
N LEU A 635 73.76 -48.36 11.16
CA LEU A 635 74.09 -49.65 11.78
C LEU A 635 74.27 -50.78 10.74
N ALA A 636 73.61 -50.70 9.58
CA ALA A 636 73.82 -51.63 8.48
C ALA A 636 75.17 -51.40 7.79
N GLU A 637 75.49 -50.15 7.43
CA GLU A 637 76.80 -49.76 6.89
C GLU A 637 77.94 -50.13 7.85
N SER A 638 77.78 -49.89 9.15
CA SER A 638 78.77 -50.28 10.16
C SER A 638 78.91 -51.80 10.30
N LYS A 639 77.84 -52.58 10.10
CA LYS A 639 77.91 -54.05 10.05
C LYS A 639 78.62 -54.53 8.78
N GLU A 640 78.36 -53.92 7.64
CA GLU A 640 79.00 -54.25 6.36
C GLU A 640 80.51 -53.99 6.42
N GLN A 641 80.94 -52.84 6.98
CA GLN A 641 82.35 -52.56 7.29
C GLN A 641 82.98 -53.58 8.26
N ASN A 642 82.22 -54.07 9.25
CA ASN A 642 82.68 -55.14 10.12
C ASN A 642 82.79 -56.50 9.39
N VAL A 643 81.93 -56.77 8.40
CA VAL A 643 82.02 -57.97 7.55
C VAL A 643 83.22 -57.89 6.60
N GLU A 644 83.52 -56.73 6.02
CA GLU A 644 84.76 -56.51 5.25
C GLU A 644 86.00 -56.71 6.13
N LEU A 645 86.04 -56.13 7.32
CA LEU A 645 87.15 -56.32 8.28
C LEU A 645 87.28 -57.78 8.73
N MET A 646 86.17 -58.50 8.92
CA MET A 646 86.17 -59.94 9.18
C MET A 646 86.69 -60.75 7.98
N SER A 647 86.38 -60.34 6.74
CA SER A 647 86.90 -60.95 5.52
C SER A 647 88.42 -60.74 5.40
N GLN A 648 88.91 -59.52 5.61
CA GLN A 648 90.33 -59.20 5.62
C GLN A 648 91.09 -59.96 6.73
N LEU A 649 90.48 -60.13 7.91
CA LEU A 649 91.01 -60.98 8.98
C LEU A 649 91.01 -62.47 8.60
N ALA A 650 90.03 -62.95 7.83
CA ALA A 650 89.98 -64.33 7.34
C ALA A 650 91.07 -64.60 6.27
N GLU A 651 91.29 -63.66 5.34
CA GLU A 651 92.39 -63.75 4.37
C GLU A 651 93.76 -63.73 5.07
N LEU A 652 93.96 -62.84 6.05
CA LEU A 652 95.18 -62.83 6.87
C LEU A 652 95.34 -64.12 7.68
N GLN A 653 94.26 -64.72 8.20
CA GLN A 653 94.31 -66.04 8.85
C GLN A 653 94.64 -67.17 7.85
N SER A 654 94.20 -67.08 6.60
CA SER A 654 94.57 -68.04 5.54
C SER A 654 96.07 -67.96 5.24
N GLN A 655 96.60 -66.76 5.03
CA GLN A 655 98.04 -66.54 4.79
C GLN A 655 98.90 -67.00 5.98
N VAL A 656 98.42 -66.80 7.23
CA VAL A 656 99.09 -67.30 8.44
C VAL A 656 98.95 -68.83 8.62
N LYS A 657 98.00 -69.48 7.96
CA LYS A 657 97.87 -70.95 7.90
C LYS A 657 98.82 -71.56 6.87
N GLU A 658 98.87 -71.01 5.65
CA GLU A 658 99.80 -71.47 4.61
C GLU A 658 101.25 -71.33 5.06
N LEU A 659 101.58 -70.28 5.83
CA LEU A 659 102.90 -70.10 6.48
C LEU A 659 103.17 -71.02 7.69
N LYS A 660 102.31 -72.01 7.99
CA LYS A 660 102.47 -72.93 9.14
C LYS A 660 102.42 -74.42 8.82
N GLU A 661 102.05 -74.84 7.61
CA GLU A 661 101.92 -76.26 7.24
C GLU A 661 102.95 -76.71 6.19
N THR A 662 104.23 -76.39 6.40
CA THR A 662 105.35 -77.18 5.87
C THR A 662 106.25 -77.67 7.01
N PRO A 663 106.29 -78.99 7.31
CA PRO A 663 107.16 -79.53 8.36
C PRO A 663 108.64 -79.50 7.95
N LYS A 664 109.53 -79.53 8.94
CA LYS A 664 110.98 -79.64 8.75
C LYS A 664 111.38 -81.08 8.45
N ASP A 665 112.39 -81.28 7.62
CA ASP A 665 113.50 -82.20 7.94
C ASP A 665 114.72 -82.04 7.00
N GLY A 666 115.92 -82.01 7.59
CA GLY A 666 117.20 -82.46 7.01
C GLY A 666 117.89 -81.67 5.88
N ALA A 667 118.80 -80.75 6.24
CA ALA A 667 120.11 -80.55 5.58
C ALA A 667 121.00 -79.54 6.35
N ASP A 668 122.10 -80.01 6.95
CA ASP A 668 123.15 -79.19 7.59
C ASP A 668 124.54 -79.54 6.98
N GLU A 669 125.53 -78.66 7.23
CA GLU A 669 126.99 -78.86 7.03
C GLU A 669 127.58 -79.04 5.61
N GLU A 670 127.62 -77.98 4.79
CA GLU A 670 128.67 -77.81 3.74
C GLU A 670 129.43 -76.47 3.87
N SER A 671 130.03 -76.22 5.04
CA SER A 671 130.82 -75.00 5.30
C SER A 671 132.17 -75.21 6.01
N VAL A 672 132.66 -76.45 6.07
CA VAL A 672 133.92 -76.82 6.76
C VAL A 672 135.08 -77.15 5.81
N ASN A 673 134.84 -77.79 4.66
CA ASN A 673 135.90 -78.37 3.82
C ASN A 673 136.45 -77.45 2.71
N GLN A 674 136.86 -76.22 3.04
CA GLN A 674 137.63 -75.37 2.11
C GLN A 674 139.15 -75.67 2.05
N LEU A 675 139.62 -76.73 2.75
CA LEU A 675 141.06 -77.02 2.92
C LEU A 675 141.48 -78.48 2.63
N SER A 676 140.70 -79.22 1.84
CA SER A 676 141.09 -80.51 1.24
C SER A 676 140.25 -80.71 -0.02
N GLU A 677 140.72 -80.62 -1.28
CA GLU A 677 142.04 -80.56 -1.93
C GLU A 677 141.84 -79.88 -3.31
N ARG A 678 142.72 -79.12 -3.97
CA ARG A 678 144.14 -78.77 -3.85
C ARG A 678 145.19 -79.87 -4.05
N LEU A 679 144.77 -81.05 -4.49
CA LEU A 679 145.65 -82.16 -4.90
C LEU A 679 145.26 -82.78 -6.26
N GLU A 680 143.98 -82.87 -6.60
CA GLU A 680 143.53 -83.39 -7.92
C GLU A 680 143.74 -82.42 -9.12
N GLN A 681 144.66 -81.45 -9.00
CA GLN A 681 145.21 -80.73 -10.16
C GLN A 681 146.15 -81.61 -11.02
N GLN A 682 145.92 -82.92 -11.11
CA GLN A 682 146.77 -83.89 -11.83
C GLN A 682 146.08 -84.78 -12.87
N LEU A 683 144.75 -84.94 -12.87
CA LEU A 683 144.08 -85.77 -13.88
C LEU A 683 143.83 -85.07 -15.23
N ALA A 684 144.29 -83.83 -15.39
CA ALA A 684 144.42 -83.16 -16.68
C ALA A 684 145.65 -83.61 -17.52
N ALA A 685 146.29 -84.73 -17.18
CA ALA A 685 147.64 -85.09 -17.66
C ALA A 685 147.81 -86.50 -18.27
N SER A 686 146.75 -87.25 -18.57
CA SER A 686 146.87 -88.68 -18.99
C SER A 686 146.08 -89.09 -20.25
N ALA A 687 145.66 -88.14 -21.09
CA ALA A 687 144.81 -88.42 -22.26
C ALA A 687 145.39 -88.03 -23.64
N GLN A 688 146.59 -87.44 -23.71
CA GLN A 688 147.23 -86.99 -24.97
C GLN A 688 148.68 -87.47 -25.14
N LEU A 689 148.94 -88.72 -24.75
CA LEU A 689 150.07 -89.52 -25.24
C LEU A 689 149.58 -90.98 -25.36
N GLN A 690 148.91 -91.43 -26.42
CA GLN A 690 149.20 -91.30 -27.86
C GLN A 690 150.50 -91.99 -28.28
N GLN A 691 150.34 -93.10 -29.03
CA GLN A 691 151.24 -93.63 -30.08
C GLN A 691 152.77 -93.52 -29.86
N SER A 692 153.43 -94.57 -29.34
CA SER A 692 154.89 -94.78 -29.54
C SER A 692 155.46 -96.16 -29.15
N LEU A 693 154.65 -97.08 -28.59
CA LEU A 693 155.08 -98.42 -28.13
C LEU A 693 153.90 -99.41 -28.25
N ASP A 694 153.28 -99.54 -29.43
CA ASP A 694 153.74 -100.44 -30.51
C ASP A 694 153.54 -101.93 -30.13
N MET A 695 152.71 -102.71 -30.80
CA MET A 695 152.79 -103.12 -32.22
C MET A 695 154.12 -103.81 -32.61
N LEU A 696 155.26 -103.44 -32.00
CA LEU A 696 156.60 -103.92 -32.36
C LEU A 696 156.90 -105.35 -31.89
N ASN A 697 156.14 -105.85 -30.91
CA ASN A 697 156.28 -107.21 -30.37
C ASN A 697 155.34 -108.24 -31.01
N ALA A 698 154.31 -107.84 -31.77
CA ALA A 698 153.32 -108.75 -32.32
C ALA A 698 153.83 -109.52 -33.56
N GLU A 699 154.59 -108.84 -34.43
CA GLU A 699 155.09 -109.45 -35.69
C GLU A 699 156.32 -110.34 -35.50
N LYS A 700 156.88 -110.42 -34.28
CA LYS A 700 158.16 -111.10 -34.03
C LYS A 700 158.01 -112.60 -33.70
N VAL A 701 157.92 -113.39 -34.77
CA VAL A 701 158.23 -114.83 -34.81
C VAL A 701 157.12 -115.75 -34.26
N GLU A 702 155.94 -115.64 -34.87
CA GLU A 702 155.00 -116.76 -35.06
C GLU A 702 155.65 -117.99 -35.74
N LEU A 703 156.67 -117.74 -36.58
CA LEU A 703 156.87 -118.49 -37.83
C LEU A 703 157.64 -119.82 -37.77
N ILE A 704 158.50 -120.08 -36.77
CA ILE A 704 159.68 -120.96 -37.02
C ILE A 704 159.63 -122.39 -36.47
N LYS A 705 158.92 -122.75 -35.38
CA LYS A 705 159.07 -124.10 -34.77
C LYS A 705 157.82 -124.89 -34.37
N ALA A 706 156.68 -124.61 -34.99
CA ALA A 706 155.44 -125.40 -34.88
C ALA A 706 155.49 -126.81 -35.56
N LEU A 707 156.68 -127.39 -35.82
CA LEU A 707 156.86 -128.38 -36.88
C LEU A 707 157.67 -129.66 -36.55
N GLN A 708 158.04 -129.94 -35.29
CA GLN A 708 158.87 -131.13 -35.00
C GLN A 708 158.56 -131.93 -33.73
N GLN A 709 158.15 -131.34 -32.61
CA GLN A 709 157.99 -132.12 -31.36
C GLN A 709 156.67 -132.91 -31.28
N LYS A 710 155.66 -132.56 -32.09
CA LYS A 710 154.38 -133.30 -32.23
C LYS A 710 154.56 -134.78 -32.57
N ILE A 711 155.70 -135.18 -33.15
CA ILE A 711 156.03 -136.59 -33.43
C ILE A 711 156.32 -137.38 -32.13
N THR A 712 156.83 -136.74 -31.07
CA THR A 712 157.12 -137.41 -29.79
C THR A 712 155.91 -137.54 -28.86
N GLU A 713 154.88 -136.71 -29.04
CA GLU A 713 153.67 -136.73 -28.21
C GLU A 713 152.83 -138.00 -28.42
N ASN A 714 152.85 -138.58 -29.63
CA ASN A 714 151.99 -139.71 -29.99
C ASN A 714 152.20 -140.94 -29.09
N THR A 715 153.44 -141.19 -28.65
CA THR A 715 153.82 -142.30 -27.76
C THR A 715 153.26 -142.17 -26.34
N GLN A 716 152.81 -140.99 -25.92
CA GLN A 716 152.38 -140.72 -24.54
C GLN A 716 150.88 -140.94 -24.31
N TYR A 717 150.03 -140.74 -25.31
CA TYR A 717 148.57 -140.79 -25.15
C TYR A 717 148.02 -142.16 -24.70
N TYR A 718 148.68 -143.25 -25.06
CA TYR A 718 148.25 -144.60 -24.64
C TYR A 718 148.41 -144.88 -23.14
N ALA A 719 149.15 -144.07 -22.39
CA ALA A 719 149.34 -144.24 -20.95
C ALA A 719 148.23 -143.60 -20.10
N GLU A 720 147.73 -142.41 -20.46
CA GLU A 720 146.81 -141.65 -19.60
C GLU A 720 145.37 -142.19 -19.63
N ILE A 721 144.94 -142.80 -20.75
CA ILE A 721 143.56 -143.26 -20.94
C ILE A 721 143.13 -144.31 -19.90
N GLN A 722 144.04 -145.15 -19.40
CA GLN A 722 143.72 -146.15 -18.37
C GLN A 722 143.45 -145.55 -16.97
N ARG A 723 143.67 -144.25 -16.75
CA ARG A 723 143.55 -143.62 -15.43
C ARG A 723 142.19 -142.97 -15.14
N LEU A 724 141.46 -142.54 -16.17
CA LEU A 724 140.32 -141.62 -16.01
C LEU A 724 138.97 -142.30 -15.70
N GLN A 725 138.84 -143.59 -15.97
CA GLN A 725 137.56 -144.31 -15.97
C GLN A 725 136.73 -144.30 -14.66
N PRO A 726 137.29 -144.25 -13.42
CA PRO A 726 136.47 -144.29 -12.20
C PRO A 726 135.87 -142.93 -11.77
N ILE A 727 136.31 -141.80 -12.34
CA ILE A 727 135.88 -140.46 -11.91
C ILE A 727 134.48 -140.11 -12.45
N GLU A 728 134.15 -140.62 -13.64
CA GLU A 728 132.94 -140.27 -14.39
C GLU A 728 131.62 -140.70 -13.69
N GLN A 729 131.67 -141.74 -12.85
CA GLN A 729 130.48 -142.24 -12.14
C GLN A 729 130.02 -141.30 -11.01
N GLN A 730 130.94 -140.69 -10.25
CA GLN A 730 130.59 -139.83 -9.11
C GLN A 730 129.87 -138.53 -9.53
N LEU A 731 130.16 -138.02 -10.74
CA LEU A 731 129.53 -136.81 -11.26
C LEU A 731 128.03 -136.98 -11.53
N ASN A 732 127.60 -138.20 -11.90
CA ASN A 732 126.24 -138.49 -12.33
C ASN A 732 125.20 -138.52 -11.19
N ASP A 733 125.61 -138.78 -9.95
CA ASP A 733 124.68 -138.79 -8.80
C ASP A 733 124.48 -137.38 -8.22
N LEU A 734 125.52 -136.54 -8.22
CA LEU A 734 125.45 -135.12 -7.85
C LEU A 734 124.45 -134.32 -8.72
N ILE A 735 124.30 -134.69 -10.00
CA ILE A 735 123.34 -134.06 -10.93
C ILE A 735 121.89 -134.32 -10.46
N LYS A 736 121.57 -135.56 -10.07
CA LYS A 736 120.21 -135.98 -9.66
C LYS A 736 119.76 -135.34 -8.34
N GLU A 737 120.69 -134.98 -7.47
CA GLU A 737 120.38 -134.24 -6.24
C GLU A 737 120.11 -132.76 -6.54
N ARG A 738 120.86 -132.16 -7.47
CA ARG A 738 120.66 -130.78 -7.92
C ARG A 738 119.29 -130.57 -8.57
N GLU A 739 118.82 -131.52 -9.38
CA GLU A 739 117.50 -131.48 -10.02
C GLU A 739 116.36 -131.41 -8.98
N LYS A 740 116.37 -132.31 -7.98
CA LYS A 740 115.35 -132.33 -6.90
C LYS A 740 115.31 -131.03 -6.09
N LEU A 741 116.46 -130.39 -5.88
CA LEU A 741 116.53 -129.10 -5.21
C LEU A 741 115.97 -127.96 -6.08
N CYS A 742 116.15 -128.01 -7.40
CA CYS A 742 115.50 -127.06 -8.32
C CYS A 742 113.97 -127.18 -8.28
N ASP A 743 113.42 -128.40 -8.23
CA ASP A 743 111.96 -128.63 -8.17
C ASP A 743 111.33 -128.16 -6.84
N GLN A 744 112.05 -128.29 -5.72
CA GLN A 744 111.58 -127.72 -4.45
C GLN A 744 111.62 -126.18 -4.47
N ILE A 745 112.60 -125.58 -5.14
CA ILE A 745 112.71 -124.12 -5.28
C ILE A 745 111.63 -123.56 -6.23
N SER A 746 111.25 -124.27 -7.30
CA SER A 746 110.16 -123.83 -8.19
C SER A 746 108.80 -123.89 -7.48
N PHE A 747 108.48 -124.98 -6.79
CA PHE A 747 107.23 -125.12 -6.03
C PHE A 747 107.10 -124.08 -4.91
N LEU A 748 108.19 -123.76 -4.21
CA LEU A 748 108.19 -122.71 -3.18
C LEU A 748 108.01 -121.29 -3.77
N LYS A 749 108.53 -121.04 -4.98
CA LYS A 749 108.28 -119.78 -5.72
C LYS A 749 106.83 -119.67 -6.16
N GLU A 750 106.29 -120.70 -6.82
CA GLU A 750 104.88 -120.71 -7.25
C GLU A 750 103.92 -120.48 -6.07
N LYS A 751 104.19 -121.10 -4.92
CA LYS A 751 103.42 -120.84 -3.68
C LYS A 751 103.58 -119.41 -3.13
N SER A 752 104.77 -118.81 -3.27
CA SER A 752 105.01 -117.40 -2.92
C SER A 752 104.22 -116.47 -3.84
N ASP A 753 104.26 -116.72 -5.15
CA ASP A 753 103.65 -115.86 -6.18
C ASP A 753 102.11 -115.95 -6.14
N ILE A 754 101.56 -117.12 -5.81
CA ILE A 754 100.14 -117.28 -5.50
C ILE A 754 99.76 -116.51 -4.23
N LEU A 755 100.60 -116.49 -3.19
CA LEU A 755 100.30 -115.78 -1.95
C LEU A 755 100.34 -114.25 -2.12
N THR A 756 101.33 -113.71 -2.85
CA THR A 756 101.41 -112.28 -3.16
C THR A 756 100.29 -111.84 -4.10
N SER A 757 99.90 -112.67 -5.08
CA SER A 757 98.74 -112.43 -5.93
C SER A 757 97.44 -112.36 -5.11
N ASN A 758 97.17 -113.35 -4.24
CA ASN A 758 95.99 -113.34 -3.37
C ASN A 758 95.96 -112.14 -2.41
N LEU A 759 97.10 -111.78 -1.82
CA LEU A 759 97.21 -110.60 -0.95
C LEU A 759 96.93 -109.29 -1.72
N LEU A 760 97.39 -109.18 -2.97
CA LEU A 760 97.09 -108.03 -3.82
C LEU A 760 95.60 -107.98 -4.18
N THR A 761 94.97 -109.12 -4.49
CA THR A 761 93.51 -109.15 -4.77
C THR A 761 92.68 -108.82 -3.54
N GLU A 762 93.07 -109.28 -2.35
CA GLU A 762 92.45 -108.87 -1.08
C GLU A 762 92.63 -107.36 -0.83
N GLN A 763 93.81 -106.81 -1.11
CA GLN A 763 94.05 -105.37 -0.97
C GLN A 763 93.22 -104.53 -1.96
N THR A 764 92.99 -105.01 -3.19
CA THR A 764 92.07 -104.36 -4.13
C THR A 764 90.60 -104.54 -3.72
N ASN A 765 90.21 -105.69 -3.19
CA ASN A 765 88.85 -105.93 -2.68
C ASN A 765 88.54 -105.04 -1.48
N GLN A 766 89.48 -104.87 -0.54
CA GLN A 766 89.32 -103.95 0.59
C GLN A 766 89.21 -102.50 0.14
N ARG A 767 90.00 -102.05 -0.86
CA ARG A 767 89.84 -100.72 -1.45
C ARG A 767 88.47 -100.54 -2.12
N LEU A 768 88.00 -101.53 -2.88
CA LEU A 768 86.70 -101.47 -3.54
C LEU A 768 85.54 -101.44 -2.52
N LEU A 769 85.63 -102.23 -1.44
CA LEU A 769 84.66 -102.20 -0.35
C LEU A 769 84.68 -100.87 0.41
N GLN A 770 85.85 -100.30 0.68
CA GLN A 770 85.98 -98.96 1.28
C GLN A 770 85.39 -97.88 0.36
N GLN A 771 85.65 -97.95 -0.95
CA GLN A 771 85.06 -97.05 -1.94
C GLN A 771 83.52 -97.18 -1.97
N GLN A 772 82.98 -98.39 -2.08
CA GLN A 772 81.53 -98.63 -2.03
C GLN A 772 80.89 -98.18 -0.71
N GLN A 773 81.61 -98.27 0.41
CA GLN A 773 81.15 -97.78 1.71
C GLN A 773 81.15 -96.24 1.77
N ILE A 774 82.14 -95.57 1.17
CA ILE A 774 82.16 -94.11 1.02
C ILE A 774 81.01 -93.66 0.10
N GLU A 775 80.88 -94.25 -1.09
CA GLU A 775 79.80 -93.96 -2.06
C GLU A 775 78.41 -94.18 -1.45
N SER A 776 78.21 -95.24 -0.66
CA SER A 776 76.95 -95.50 0.07
C SER A 776 76.70 -94.49 1.19
N ASN A 777 77.72 -94.07 1.92
CA ASN A 777 77.60 -93.01 2.93
C ASN A 777 77.30 -91.65 2.29
N GLU A 778 77.91 -91.32 1.16
CA GLU A 778 77.65 -90.10 0.39
C GLU A 778 76.23 -90.09 -0.18
N GLN A 779 75.74 -91.22 -0.71
CA GLN A 779 74.34 -91.37 -1.14
C GLN A 779 73.36 -91.22 0.04
N GLN A 780 73.65 -91.82 1.20
CA GLN A 780 72.83 -91.63 2.41
C GLN A 780 72.82 -90.16 2.87
N ALA A 781 73.97 -89.48 2.84
CA ALA A 781 74.08 -88.07 3.19
C ALA A 781 73.42 -87.15 2.14
N ALA A 782 73.36 -87.52 0.86
CA ALA A 782 72.61 -86.81 -0.16
C ALA A 782 71.10 -86.94 0.10
N VAL A 783 70.60 -88.16 0.26
CA VAL A 783 69.18 -88.43 0.57
C VAL A 783 68.74 -87.79 1.89
N GLN A 784 69.62 -87.72 2.90
CA GLN A 784 69.34 -86.99 4.14
C GLN A 784 69.17 -85.49 3.90
N ARG A 785 70.05 -84.84 3.13
CA ARG A 785 69.92 -83.41 2.78
C ARG A 785 68.66 -83.15 1.93
N ASP A 786 68.32 -84.04 1.01
CA ASP A 786 67.10 -83.92 0.21
C ASP A 786 65.84 -84.09 1.07
N LEU A 787 65.84 -84.99 2.06
CA LEU A 787 64.76 -85.12 3.05
C LEU A 787 64.66 -83.91 3.99
N GLU A 788 65.78 -83.34 4.40
CA GLU A 788 65.82 -82.10 5.20
C GLU A 788 65.32 -80.90 4.40
N ARG A 789 65.73 -80.77 3.14
CA ARG A 789 65.22 -79.75 2.22
C ARG A 789 63.72 -79.91 1.95
N LEU A 790 63.24 -81.14 1.73
CA LEU A 790 61.82 -81.41 1.52
C LEU A 790 60.99 -81.08 2.77
N ARG A 791 61.51 -81.38 3.97
CA ARG A 791 60.88 -81.00 5.25
C ARG A 791 60.85 -79.48 5.43
N ALA A 792 61.96 -78.79 5.15
CA ALA A 792 62.01 -77.33 5.23
C ALA A 792 60.99 -76.69 4.28
N HIS A 793 60.92 -77.13 3.03
CA HIS A 793 59.97 -76.63 2.03
C HIS A 793 58.51 -76.99 2.35
N LEU A 794 58.24 -78.16 2.97
CA LEU A 794 56.90 -78.50 3.45
C LEU A 794 56.49 -77.64 4.65
N LEU A 795 57.41 -77.37 5.60
CA LEU A 795 57.17 -76.44 6.69
C LEU A 795 56.97 -75.01 6.18
N GLU A 796 57.77 -74.55 5.23
CA GLU A 796 57.63 -73.25 4.58
C GLU A 796 56.26 -73.09 3.89
N ILE A 797 55.78 -74.14 3.19
CA ILE A 797 54.43 -74.16 2.60
C ILE A 797 53.33 -74.22 3.68
N GLU A 798 53.49 -74.99 4.75
CA GLU A 798 52.52 -75.03 5.85
C GLU A 798 52.47 -73.70 6.62
N GLU A 799 53.62 -73.07 6.88
CA GLU A 799 53.74 -71.74 7.49
C GLU A 799 53.10 -70.68 6.58
N LEU A 800 53.41 -70.64 5.29
CA LEU A 800 52.77 -69.74 4.31
C LEU A 800 51.25 -69.94 4.25
N HIS A 801 50.75 -71.16 4.09
CA HIS A 801 49.30 -71.41 4.06
C HIS A 801 48.61 -71.03 5.39
N THR A 802 49.27 -71.19 6.54
CA THR A 802 48.70 -70.71 7.82
C THR A 802 48.75 -69.19 7.96
N GLN A 803 49.79 -68.53 7.44
CA GLN A 803 49.85 -67.07 7.35
C GLN A 803 48.74 -66.53 6.45
N GLU A 804 48.62 -67.02 5.21
CA GLU A 804 47.54 -66.67 4.28
C GLU A 804 46.15 -66.88 4.91
N SER A 805 45.95 -68.00 5.62
CA SER A 805 44.70 -68.28 6.31
C SER A 805 44.38 -67.30 7.45
N VAL A 806 45.41 -66.83 8.17
CA VAL A 806 45.27 -65.83 9.26
C VAL A 806 45.07 -64.43 8.69
N GLU A 807 45.74 -64.08 7.60
CA GLU A 807 45.57 -62.82 6.88
C GLU A 807 44.17 -62.72 6.26
N LEU A 808 43.70 -63.76 5.56
CA LEU A 808 42.33 -63.84 5.04
C LEU A 808 41.28 -63.79 6.17
N GLN A 809 41.51 -64.47 7.31
CA GLN A 809 40.59 -64.37 8.46
C GLN A 809 40.57 -62.96 9.05
N ARG A 810 41.73 -62.28 9.11
CA ARG A 810 41.83 -60.89 9.54
C ARG A 810 41.08 -59.96 8.59
N GLU A 811 41.30 -60.06 7.28
CA GLU A 811 40.58 -59.27 6.27
C GLU A 811 39.07 -59.48 6.36
N LEU A 812 38.63 -60.72 6.60
CA LEU A 812 37.21 -61.06 6.75
C LEU A 812 36.60 -60.43 8.02
N ASP A 813 37.32 -60.44 9.15
CA ASP A 813 36.85 -59.78 10.38
C ASP A 813 36.95 -58.25 10.33
N GLU A 814 37.93 -57.68 9.61
CA GLU A 814 37.96 -56.24 9.28
C GLU A 814 36.81 -55.85 8.35
N ALA A 815 36.50 -56.64 7.32
CA ALA A 815 35.37 -56.44 6.44
C ALA A 815 34.03 -56.51 7.21
N ARG A 816 33.90 -57.44 8.17
CA ARG A 816 32.76 -57.50 9.10
C ARG A 816 32.68 -56.28 10.01
N ALA A 817 33.79 -55.85 10.60
CA ALA A 817 33.84 -54.64 11.42
C ALA A 817 33.37 -53.41 10.61
N ASN A 818 33.93 -53.23 9.42
CA ASN A 818 33.55 -52.19 8.47
C ASN A 818 32.06 -52.29 8.07
N GLN A 819 31.54 -53.49 7.77
CA GLN A 819 30.12 -53.70 7.49
C GLN A 819 29.23 -53.28 8.67
N THR A 820 29.57 -53.65 9.90
CA THR A 820 28.78 -53.26 11.09
C THR A 820 28.87 -51.76 11.39
N ALA A 821 30.02 -51.13 11.17
CA ALA A 821 30.18 -49.68 11.29
C ALA A 821 29.34 -48.94 10.24
N LEU A 822 29.37 -49.39 8.98
CA LEU A 822 28.58 -48.83 7.90
C LEU A 822 27.07 -49.01 8.15
N GLN A 823 26.64 -50.17 8.66
CA GLN A 823 25.25 -50.42 9.03
C GLN A 823 24.80 -49.54 10.21
N GLN A 824 25.67 -49.31 11.20
CA GLN A 824 25.39 -48.35 12.27
C GLN A 824 25.24 -46.94 11.70
N GLU A 825 26.13 -46.49 10.81
CA GLU A 825 26.07 -45.15 10.22
C GLU A 825 24.84 -44.95 9.31
N VAL A 826 24.43 -45.98 8.57
CA VAL A 826 23.14 -46.00 7.85
C VAL A 826 21.95 -45.91 8.81
N SER A 827 22.02 -46.57 9.98
CA SER A 827 20.95 -46.47 11.00
C SER A 827 20.88 -45.08 11.65
N LYS A 828 22.04 -44.43 11.91
CA LYS A 828 22.13 -43.05 12.41
C LYS A 828 21.64 -42.05 11.37
N SER A 829 22.09 -42.15 10.13
CA SER A 829 21.69 -41.22 9.06
C SER A 829 20.22 -41.37 8.69
N SER A 830 19.68 -42.59 8.68
CA SER A 830 18.22 -42.83 8.58
C SER A 830 17.45 -42.17 9.73
N THR A 831 17.90 -42.34 10.98
CA THR A 831 17.28 -41.70 12.15
C THR A 831 17.39 -40.16 12.09
N ALA A 832 18.54 -39.64 11.66
CA ALA A 832 18.78 -38.21 11.48
C ALA A 832 17.87 -37.64 10.38
N TYR A 833 17.74 -38.34 9.25
CA TYR A 833 16.83 -38.00 8.15
C TYR A 833 15.37 -38.01 8.59
N THR A 834 14.92 -39.03 9.33
CA THR A 834 13.58 -39.05 9.94
C THR A 834 13.40 -37.86 10.89
N SER A 835 14.39 -37.53 11.72
CA SER A 835 14.31 -36.37 12.63
C SER A 835 14.25 -35.03 11.88
N ALA A 836 14.97 -34.90 10.77
CA ALA A 836 15.00 -33.70 9.93
C ALA A 836 13.68 -33.56 9.15
N SER A 837 13.15 -34.66 8.62
CA SER A 837 11.83 -34.72 7.99
C SER A 837 10.71 -34.35 8.97
N ILE A 838 10.75 -34.83 10.21
CA ILE A 838 9.82 -34.42 11.27
C ILE A 838 9.94 -32.92 11.57
N ARG A 839 11.15 -32.38 11.74
CA ARG A 839 11.34 -30.94 11.99
C ARG A 839 10.87 -30.08 10.81
N ALA A 840 11.17 -30.47 9.57
CA ALA A 840 10.71 -29.77 8.37
C ALA A 840 9.18 -29.82 8.23
N ASN A 841 8.54 -30.95 8.55
CA ASN A 841 7.09 -31.06 8.56
C ASN A 841 6.46 -30.21 9.69
N GLN A 842 7.07 -30.16 10.88
CA GLN A 842 6.64 -29.26 11.96
C GLN A 842 6.78 -27.78 11.56
N GLN A 843 7.84 -27.39 10.84
CA GLN A 843 7.98 -26.05 10.27
C GLN A 843 6.94 -25.75 9.19
N ALA A 844 6.60 -26.74 8.34
CA ALA A 844 5.52 -26.59 7.38
C ALA A 844 4.15 -26.43 8.08
N GLU A 845 3.89 -27.17 9.15
CA GLU A 845 2.67 -27.06 9.97
C GLU A 845 2.58 -25.70 10.68
N THR A 846 3.68 -25.16 11.24
CA THR A 846 3.66 -23.81 11.85
C THR A 846 3.49 -22.71 10.82
N LEU A 847 4.13 -22.80 9.65
CA LEU A 847 3.91 -21.87 8.53
C LEU A 847 2.48 -21.95 8.01
N GLN A 848 1.89 -23.15 7.91
CA GLN A 848 0.49 -23.34 7.52
C GLN A 848 -0.48 -22.75 8.55
N ALA A 849 -0.18 -22.86 9.85
CA ALA A 849 -0.95 -22.22 10.91
C ALA A 849 -0.84 -20.69 10.89
N GLN A 850 0.36 -20.14 10.66
CA GLN A 850 0.56 -18.69 10.46
C GLN A 850 -0.19 -18.19 9.23
N HIS A 851 -0.14 -18.91 8.11
CA HIS A 851 -0.89 -18.57 6.90
C HIS A 851 -2.41 -18.62 7.15
N ALA A 852 -2.92 -19.59 7.90
CA ALA A 852 -4.33 -19.64 8.30
C ALA A 852 -4.73 -18.44 9.18
N LEU A 853 -3.87 -18.03 10.12
CA LEU A 853 -4.09 -16.83 10.94
C LEU A 853 -4.09 -15.54 10.09
N LEU A 854 -3.16 -15.41 9.14
CA LEU A 854 -3.11 -14.28 8.21
C LEU A 854 -4.34 -14.23 7.28
N LEU A 855 -4.86 -15.38 6.84
CA LEU A 855 -6.13 -15.45 6.12
C LEU A 855 -7.31 -14.98 6.99
N GLN A 856 -7.37 -15.41 8.26
CA GLN A 856 -8.40 -14.96 9.19
C GLN A 856 -8.31 -13.45 9.45
N GLN A 857 -7.11 -12.90 9.64
CA GLN A 857 -6.89 -11.46 9.80
C GLN A 857 -7.27 -10.67 8.54
N ARG A 858 -6.93 -11.18 7.34
CA ARG A 858 -7.39 -10.62 6.05
C ARG A 858 -8.92 -10.57 6.00
N ASP A 859 -9.59 -11.66 6.34
CA ASP A 859 -11.05 -11.76 6.23
C ASP A 859 -11.77 -10.90 7.28
N GLU A 860 -11.19 -10.74 8.47
CA GLU A 860 -11.66 -9.78 9.46
C GLU A 860 -11.45 -8.32 9.01
N LEU A 861 -10.32 -8.01 8.37
CA LEU A 861 -10.06 -6.68 7.78
C LEU A 861 -10.99 -6.38 6.60
N LEU A 862 -11.29 -7.35 5.75
CA LEU A 862 -12.29 -7.22 4.68
C LEU A 862 -13.70 -7.01 5.24
N ALA A 863 -14.07 -7.73 6.31
CA ALA A 863 -15.34 -7.53 7.00
C ALA A 863 -15.43 -6.14 7.68
N LYS A 864 -14.32 -5.63 8.22
CA LYS A 864 -14.21 -4.27 8.78
C LYS A 864 -14.29 -3.20 7.68
N LEU A 865 -13.62 -3.41 6.54
CA LEU A 865 -13.69 -2.52 5.37
C LEU A 865 -15.12 -2.43 4.84
N GLY A 866 -15.78 -3.57 4.62
CA GLY A 866 -17.19 -3.60 4.22
C GLY A 866 -18.09 -2.88 5.23
N GLN A 867 -17.84 -3.00 6.54
CA GLN A 867 -18.57 -2.23 7.56
C GLN A 867 -18.28 -0.73 7.59
N CYS A 868 -17.19 -0.27 6.99
CA CYS A 868 -16.88 1.14 6.78
C CYS A 868 -17.54 1.66 5.50
N GLU A 869 -17.42 0.94 4.39
CA GLU A 869 -18.14 1.22 3.13
C GLU A 869 -19.66 1.30 3.37
N ASP A 870 -20.20 0.35 4.14
CA ASP A 870 -21.61 0.27 4.53
C ASP A 870 -22.01 1.41 5.50
N ARG A 871 -21.06 2.09 6.16
CA ARG A 871 -21.30 3.34 6.92
C ARG A 871 -21.22 4.57 6.03
N GLU A 872 -20.24 4.64 5.12
CA GLU A 872 -20.10 5.74 4.15
C GLU A 872 -21.33 5.81 3.23
N LEU A 873 -21.81 4.68 2.71
CA LEU A 873 -23.05 4.61 1.91
C LEU A 873 -24.27 5.11 2.70
N LYS A 874 -24.36 4.81 4.01
CA LYS A 874 -25.44 5.31 4.89
C LYS A 874 -25.30 6.81 5.18
N GLN A 875 -24.09 7.31 5.36
CA GLN A 875 -23.82 8.75 5.52
C GLN A 875 -24.09 9.51 4.22
N GLN A 876 -23.71 8.97 3.06
CA GLN A 876 -23.96 9.57 1.76
C GLN A 876 -25.46 9.60 1.43
N ALA A 877 -26.19 8.52 1.72
CA ALA A 877 -27.66 8.51 1.62
C ALA A 877 -28.31 9.53 2.58
N ALA A 878 -27.79 9.70 3.80
CA ALA A 878 -28.26 10.72 4.73
C ALA A 878 -27.95 12.14 4.23
N LEU A 879 -26.79 12.38 3.61
CA LEU A 879 -26.44 13.65 2.97
C LEU A 879 -27.34 13.94 1.77
N THR A 880 -27.64 12.96 0.91
CA THR A 880 -28.59 13.13 -0.20
C THR A 880 -30.01 13.40 0.31
N ASN A 881 -30.47 12.72 1.36
CA ASN A 881 -31.76 13.02 1.99
C ASN A 881 -31.80 14.44 2.57
N LEU A 882 -30.70 14.90 3.19
CA LEU A 882 -30.58 16.27 3.70
C LEU A 882 -30.53 17.30 2.56
N GLN A 883 -29.86 17.00 1.45
CA GLN A 883 -29.85 17.82 0.24
C GLN A 883 -31.26 17.96 -0.35
N CYS A 884 -32.00 16.86 -0.52
CA CYS A 884 -33.39 16.92 -0.98
C CYS A 884 -34.31 17.67 0.00
N ALA A 885 -34.11 17.53 1.30
CA ALA A 885 -34.86 18.27 2.31
C ALA A 885 -34.53 19.78 2.31
N LEU A 886 -33.27 20.15 2.06
CA LEU A 886 -32.84 21.54 1.89
C LEU A 886 -33.36 22.15 0.58
N GLU A 887 -33.32 21.40 -0.52
CA GLU A 887 -33.89 21.79 -1.82
C GLU A 887 -35.40 21.99 -1.70
N GLN A 888 -36.12 21.09 -1.02
CA GLN A 888 -37.53 21.30 -0.70
C GLN A 888 -37.75 22.56 0.15
N PHE A 889 -36.99 22.76 1.24
CA PHE A 889 -37.11 23.96 2.07
C PHE A 889 -36.77 25.27 1.33
N GLN A 890 -35.92 25.21 0.30
CA GLN A 890 -35.62 26.34 -0.57
C GLN A 890 -36.80 26.60 -1.53
N ASN A 891 -37.27 25.57 -2.24
CA ASN A 891 -38.42 25.65 -3.14
C ASN A 891 -39.70 26.14 -2.42
N ASP A 892 -40.00 25.60 -1.23
CA ASP A 892 -41.16 25.99 -0.42
C ASP A 892 -41.06 27.46 0.01
N LYS A 893 -39.87 27.92 0.43
CA LYS A 893 -39.64 29.35 0.75
C LYS A 893 -39.72 30.26 -0.47
N GLU A 894 -39.20 29.82 -1.61
CA GLU A 894 -39.23 30.60 -2.85
C GLU A 894 -40.67 30.73 -3.36
N HIS A 895 -41.49 29.68 -3.21
CA HIS A 895 -42.92 29.72 -3.46
C HIS A 895 -43.67 30.63 -2.47
N ASP A 896 -43.35 30.60 -1.17
CA ASP A 896 -43.92 31.55 -0.19
C ASP A 896 -43.55 33.00 -0.52
N ILE A 897 -42.33 33.26 -0.99
CA ILE A 897 -41.86 34.57 -1.47
C ILE A 897 -42.61 34.98 -2.75
N GLU A 898 -42.84 34.08 -3.71
CA GLU A 898 -43.70 34.33 -4.87
C GLU A 898 -45.12 34.67 -4.44
N LEU A 899 -45.75 33.89 -3.55
CA LEU A 899 -47.11 34.11 -3.06
C LEU A 899 -47.24 35.44 -2.31
N ALA A 900 -46.28 35.78 -1.44
CA ALA A 900 -46.22 37.07 -0.76
C ALA A 900 -46.05 38.23 -1.77
N THR A 901 -45.15 38.07 -2.74
CA THR A 901 -44.94 39.05 -3.82
C THR A 901 -46.20 39.24 -4.66
N GLN A 902 -46.93 38.16 -4.96
CA GLN A 902 -48.22 38.24 -5.66
C GLN A 902 -49.30 38.93 -4.81
N ARG A 903 -49.36 38.70 -3.49
CA ARG A 903 -50.28 39.43 -2.58
C ARG A 903 -49.99 40.93 -2.60
N ILE A 904 -48.73 41.31 -2.37
CA ILE A 904 -48.28 42.72 -2.40
C ILE A 904 -48.56 43.36 -3.78
N ARG A 905 -48.37 42.64 -4.90
CA ARG A 905 -48.73 43.13 -6.24
C ARG A 905 -50.24 43.36 -6.40
N ARG A 906 -51.10 42.46 -5.90
CA ARG A 906 -52.57 42.62 -5.93
C ARG A 906 -53.03 43.79 -5.05
N GLU A 907 -52.44 43.94 -3.86
CA GLU A 907 -52.73 45.05 -2.95
C GLU A 907 -52.29 46.39 -3.55
N MET A 908 -51.08 46.46 -4.14
CA MET A 908 -50.61 47.64 -4.87
C MET A 908 -51.51 47.99 -6.06
N GLN A 909 -51.98 46.99 -6.82
CA GLN A 909 -52.96 47.22 -7.90
C GLN A 909 -54.29 47.77 -7.37
N ALA A 910 -54.83 47.20 -6.28
CA ALA A 910 -56.05 47.69 -5.65
C ALA A 910 -55.91 49.12 -5.10
N GLN A 911 -54.76 49.46 -4.51
CA GLN A 911 -54.45 50.83 -4.06
C GLN A 911 -54.32 51.81 -5.24
N LEU A 912 -53.72 51.40 -6.36
CA LEU A 912 -53.66 52.19 -7.59
C LEU A 912 -55.05 52.41 -8.22
N GLU A 913 -55.91 51.38 -8.20
CA GLU A 913 -57.31 51.48 -8.65
C GLU A 913 -58.13 52.43 -7.76
N GLN A 914 -57.97 52.34 -6.43
CA GLN A 914 -58.57 53.28 -5.48
C GLN A 914 -58.06 54.72 -5.69
N HIS A 915 -56.75 54.91 -5.90
CA HIS A 915 -56.19 56.22 -6.24
C HIS A 915 -56.72 56.75 -7.57
N ARG A 916 -56.97 55.88 -8.56
CA ARG A 916 -57.57 56.24 -9.86
C ARG A 916 -59.03 56.68 -9.67
N MET A 917 -59.81 55.96 -8.87
CA MET A 917 -61.19 56.31 -8.51
C MET A 917 -61.25 57.64 -7.77
N LEU A 918 -60.51 57.80 -6.68
CA LEU A 918 -60.41 59.07 -5.92
C LEU A 918 -59.97 60.26 -6.78
N ARG A 919 -59.06 60.03 -7.75
CA ARG A 919 -58.63 61.06 -8.71
C ARG A 919 -59.73 61.40 -9.73
N SER A 920 -60.54 60.43 -10.13
CA SER A 920 -61.73 60.65 -10.97
C SER A 920 -62.82 61.40 -10.21
N GLU A 921 -63.03 61.07 -8.94
CA GLU A 921 -63.96 61.77 -8.04
C GLU A 921 -63.50 63.21 -7.77
N MET A 922 -62.21 63.44 -7.51
CA MET A 922 -61.64 64.79 -7.47
C MET A 922 -61.87 65.56 -8.78
N GLY A 923 -61.69 64.93 -9.93
CA GLY A 923 -61.98 65.54 -11.23
C GLY A 923 -63.45 65.91 -11.40
N ALA A 924 -64.37 65.02 -11.01
CA ALA A 924 -65.81 65.27 -11.04
C ALA A 924 -66.23 66.39 -10.07
N LEU A 925 -65.67 66.43 -8.86
CA LEU A 925 -65.90 67.49 -7.88
C LEU A 925 -65.31 68.83 -8.33
N GLN A 926 -64.14 68.82 -8.98
CA GLN A 926 -63.56 70.02 -9.60
C GLN A 926 -64.43 70.54 -10.76
N GLN A 927 -64.99 69.65 -11.58
CA GLN A 927 -65.93 70.03 -12.63
C GLN A 927 -67.23 70.59 -12.03
N GLN A 928 -67.84 69.92 -11.05
CA GLN A 928 -69.02 70.43 -10.35
C GLN A 928 -68.77 71.80 -9.68
N LEU A 929 -67.57 72.01 -9.12
CA LEU A 929 -67.16 73.29 -8.55
C LEU A 929 -66.94 74.36 -9.64
N ALA A 930 -66.42 74.01 -10.81
CA ALA A 930 -66.29 74.91 -11.95
C ALA A 930 -67.68 75.30 -12.50
N ASP A 931 -68.57 74.32 -12.68
CA ASP A 931 -69.95 74.50 -13.15
C ASP A 931 -70.77 75.33 -12.15
N ALA A 932 -70.64 75.07 -10.84
CA ALA A 932 -71.26 75.87 -9.79
C ALA A 932 -70.71 77.30 -9.75
N ASN A 933 -69.41 77.51 -9.97
CA ASN A 933 -68.83 78.85 -10.10
C ASN A 933 -69.25 79.55 -11.40
N GLN A 934 -69.52 78.83 -12.48
CA GLN A 934 -70.09 79.38 -13.71
C GLN A 934 -71.56 79.75 -13.51
N GLY A 935 -72.33 78.91 -12.82
CA GLY A 935 -73.69 79.19 -12.37
C GLY A 935 -73.76 80.40 -11.43
N LEU A 936 -72.83 80.53 -10.49
CA LEU A 936 -72.73 81.70 -9.60
C LEU A 936 -72.41 82.99 -10.37
N ARG A 937 -71.52 82.93 -11.38
CA ARG A 937 -71.26 84.08 -12.27
C ARG A 937 -72.44 84.40 -13.19
N ALA A 938 -73.21 83.40 -13.61
CA ALA A 938 -74.46 83.62 -14.35
C ALA A 938 -75.53 84.25 -13.44
N ALA A 939 -75.66 83.79 -12.20
CA ALA A 939 -76.55 84.37 -11.19
C ALA A 939 -76.16 85.83 -10.86
N ALA A 940 -74.85 86.12 -10.70
CA ALA A 940 -74.37 87.49 -10.52
C ALA A 940 -74.77 88.39 -11.70
N ARG A 941 -74.54 87.96 -12.95
CA ARG A 941 -74.98 88.70 -14.15
C ARG A 941 -76.49 88.89 -14.23
N LEU A 942 -77.28 87.92 -13.75
CA LEU A 942 -78.74 88.03 -13.68
C LEU A 942 -79.17 89.00 -12.58
N SER A 943 -78.45 89.09 -11.47
CA SER A 943 -78.64 90.13 -10.45
C SER A 943 -78.30 91.51 -11.01
N ASP A 944 -77.17 91.66 -11.72
CA ASP A 944 -76.79 92.93 -12.38
C ASP A 944 -77.87 93.39 -13.38
N GLN A 945 -78.40 92.45 -14.17
CA GLN A 945 -79.50 92.71 -15.12
C GLN A 945 -80.83 93.02 -14.41
N LEU A 946 -81.12 92.36 -13.29
CA LEU A 946 -82.32 92.64 -12.48
C LEU A 946 -82.23 94.03 -11.83
N GLU A 947 -81.06 94.42 -11.31
CA GLU A 947 -80.84 95.74 -10.73
C GLU A 947 -80.95 96.83 -11.81
N ALA A 948 -80.30 96.66 -12.96
CA ALA A 948 -80.46 97.57 -14.10
C ALA A 948 -81.92 97.68 -14.58
N GLY A 949 -82.66 96.55 -14.55
CA GLY A 949 -84.11 96.52 -14.81
C GLY A 949 -84.91 97.30 -13.75
N GLN A 950 -84.58 97.14 -12.47
CA GLN A 950 -85.23 97.87 -11.37
C GLN A 950 -84.90 99.37 -11.38
N GLN A 951 -83.67 99.76 -11.71
CA GLN A 951 -83.29 101.16 -11.94
C GLN A 951 -84.07 101.75 -13.12
N THR A 952 -84.22 101.01 -14.22
CA THR A 952 -85.03 101.44 -15.38
C THR A 952 -86.51 101.58 -15.00
N ILE A 953 -87.06 100.66 -14.20
CA ILE A 953 -88.43 100.74 -13.67
C ILE A 953 -88.62 101.92 -12.71
N ALA A 954 -87.59 102.31 -11.96
CA ALA A 954 -87.63 103.51 -11.11
C ALA A 954 -87.70 104.78 -11.97
N VAL A 955 -86.80 104.94 -12.96
CA VAL A 955 -86.81 106.09 -13.89
C VAL A 955 -88.13 106.20 -14.64
N LEU A 956 -88.71 105.09 -15.10
CA LEU A 956 -90.02 105.08 -15.77
C LEU A 956 -91.19 105.43 -14.82
N ARG A 957 -91.05 105.23 -13.50
CA ARG A 957 -92.04 105.71 -12.52
C ARG A 957 -91.92 107.20 -12.30
N ASP A 958 -90.70 107.70 -12.12
CA ASP A 958 -90.42 109.14 -11.98
C ASP A 958 -90.90 109.92 -13.22
N GLU A 959 -90.72 109.37 -14.43
CA GLU A 959 -91.25 109.93 -15.68
C GLU A 959 -92.79 109.91 -15.73
N VAL A 960 -93.43 108.81 -15.32
CA VAL A 960 -94.91 108.72 -15.25
C VAL A 960 -95.50 109.70 -14.24
N ASP A 961 -94.85 109.91 -13.09
CA ASP A 961 -95.31 110.87 -12.09
C ASP A 961 -95.03 112.32 -12.52
N SER A 962 -93.92 112.59 -13.23
CA SER A 962 -93.69 113.87 -13.91
C SER A 962 -94.79 114.17 -14.96
N LEU A 963 -95.19 113.17 -15.76
CA LEU A 963 -96.27 113.30 -16.74
C LEU A 963 -97.66 113.49 -16.09
N ARG A 964 -97.90 112.96 -14.88
CA ARG A 964 -99.10 113.30 -14.09
C ARG A 964 -99.07 114.77 -13.68
N ASP A 965 -97.94 115.23 -13.17
CA ASP A 965 -97.72 116.60 -12.72
C ASP A 965 -97.89 117.63 -13.85
N GLU A 966 -97.52 117.28 -15.09
CA GLU A 966 -97.78 118.10 -16.27
C GLU A 966 -99.26 118.10 -16.69
N ASN A 967 -99.93 116.95 -16.69
CA ASN A 967 -101.38 116.88 -16.98
C ASN A 967 -102.19 117.71 -15.97
N MET A 968 -101.87 117.63 -14.67
CA MET A 968 -102.58 118.40 -13.64
C MET A 968 -102.43 119.93 -13.83
N LYS A 969 -101.27 120.39 -14.33
CA LYS A 969 -101.04 121.80 -14.72
C LYS A 969 -101.87 122.19 -15.95
N LEU A 970 -102.00 121.29 -16.93
CA LEU A 970 -102.81 121.51 -18.14
C LEU A 970 -104.30 121.60 -17.81
N GLU A 971 -104.85 120.69 -17.00
CA GLU A 971 -106.25 120.74 -16.54
C GLU A 971 -106.57 122.07 -15.83
N GLN A 972 -105.68 122.52 -14.93
CA GLN A 972 -105.83 123.81 -14.25
C GLN A 972 -105.87 124.98 -15.26
N SER A 973 -105.02 124.97 -16.28
CA SER A 973 -105.03 126.00 -17.34
C SER A 973 -106.32 125.99 -18.17
N LEU A 974 -106.85 124.80 -18.51
CA LEU A 974 -108.06 124.64 -19.32
C LEU A 974 -109.28 125.27 -18.65
N SER A 975 -109.46 124.97 -17.35
CA SER A 975 -110.57 125.48 -16.53
C SER A 975 -110.66 127.02 -16.50
N SER A 976 -109.52 127.71 -16.63
CA SER A 976 -109.48 129.18 -16.63
C SER A 976 -110.04 129.81 -17.91
N SER A 977 -109.91 129.13 -19.06
CA SER A 977 -110.28 129.70 -20.37
C SER A 977 -111.76 129.54 -20.72
N GLU A 978 -112.39 128.45 -20.29
CA GLU A 978 -113.77 128.10 -20.67
C GLU A 978 -114.80 129.13 -20.16
N SER A 979 -114.55 129.69 -18.97
CA SER A 979 -115.50 130.56 -18.24
C SER A 979 -115.87 131.90 -18.90
N SER A 980 -115.16 132.34 -19.94
CA SER A 980 -115.21 133.73 -20.43
C SER A 980 -116.08 133.96 -21.68
N GLN A 981 -116.46 132.89 -22.40
CA GLN A 981 -116.88 132.98 -23.80
C GLN A 981 -118.40 132.87 -24.05
N THR A 982 -119.15 132.23 -23.14
CA THR A 982 -120.51 131.70 -23.39
C THR A 982 -121.60 132.78 -23.54
N ASP A 983 -121.78 133.63 -22.53
CA ASP A 983 -122.90 134.58 -22.34
C ASP A 983 -123.24 135.50 -23.54
N LYS A 984 -122.31 135.69 -24.48
CA LYS A 984 -122.45 136.63 -25.60
C LYS A 984 -123.01 136.02 -26.88
N ILE A 985 -122.99 134.70 -27.03
CA ILE A 985 -123.31 134.04 -28.31
C ILE A 985 -124.83 133.86 -28.49
N ASP A 986 -125.49 133.26 -27.50
CA ASP A 986 -126.89 132.79 -27.61
C ASP A 986 -127.89 133.90 -27.93
N LYS A 987 -127.69 135.07 -27.30
CA LYS A 987 -128.57 136.24 -27.45
C LYS A 987 -128.56 136.83 -28.86
N SER A 988 -127.52 136.56 -29.64
CA SER A 988 -127.40 136.93 -31.06
C SER A 988 -128.10 135.91 -31.97
N LEU A 989 -127.89 134.62 -31.67
CA LEU A 989 -128.39 133.50 -32.49
C LEU A 989 -129.92 133.45 -32.49
N ILE A 990 -130.55 133.49 -31.31
CA ILE A 990 -132.01 133.39 -31.13
C ILE A 990 -132.75 134.51 -31.90
N LYS A 991 -132.23 135.74 -31.86
CA LYS A 991 -132.82 136.89 -32.57
C LYS A 991 -132.85 136.67 -34.09
N SER A 992 -131.86 135.96 -34.63
CA SER A 992 -131.70 135.73 -36.07
C SER A 992 -132.68 134.65 -36.59
N LEU A 993 -132.86 133.55 -35.85
CA LEU A 993 -133.79 132.48 -36.26
C LEU A 993 -135.26 132.93 -36.24
N LEU A 994 -135.67 133.74 -35.25
CA LEU A 994 -137.06 134.19 -35.13
C LEU A 994 -137.51 135.02 -36.35
N ILE A 995 -136.62 135.86 -36.89
CA ILE A 995 -136.90 136.70 -38.07
C ILE A 995 -137.12 135.84 -39.32
N GLY A 996 -136.32 134.78 -39.51
CA GLY A 996 -136.46 133.86 -40.65
C GLY A 996 -137.81 133.15 -40.72
N TYR A 997 -138.39 132.79 -39.57
CA TYR A 997 -139.67 132.09 -39.50
C TYR A 997 -140.87 132.94 -39.94
N VAL A 998 -140.87 134.24 -39.61
CA VAL A 998 -141.99 135.14 -39.89
C VAL A 998 -142.04 135.58 -41.36
N VAL A 999 -140.88 135.69 -42.02
CA VAL A 999 -140.77 136.27 -43.37
C VAL A 999 -140.98 135.25 -44.50
N SER A 1000 -140.76 133.95 -44.28
CA SER A 1000 -140.94 132.96 -45.36
C SER A 1000 -142.42 132.74 -45.74
N GLY A 1001 -142.67 132.66 -47.06
CA GLY A 1001 -144.00 132.41 -47.64
C GLY A 1001 -144.29 130.95 -48.02
N HIS A 1002 -143.28 130.07 -48.04
CA HIS A 1002 -143.43 128.69 -48.53
C HIS A 1002 -143.41 127.65 -47.40
N ALA A 1003 -144.22 126.59 -47.56
CA ALA A 1003 -144.48 125.62 -46.49
C ALA A 1003 -143.24 124.79 -46.10
N ASN A 1004 -142.42 124.40 -47.08
CA ASN A 1004 -141.24 123.56 -46.85
C ASN A 1004 -140.16 124.29 -46.03
N ASP A 1005 -139.92 125.57 -46.32
CA ASP A 1005 -138.92 126.38 -45.60
C ASP A 1005 -139.30 126.58 -44.13
N LYS A 1006 -140.60 126.74 -43.84
CA LYS A 1006 -141.09 126.82 -42.45
C LYS A 1006 -140.81 125.55 -41.67
N GLN A 1007 -140.97 124.38 -42.29
CA GLN A 1007 -140.62 123.10 -41.68
C GLN A 1007 -139.10 122.93 -41.51
N GLN A 1008 -138.29 123.43 -42.43
CA GLN A 1008 -136.82 123.41 -42.32
C GLN A 1008 -136.32 124.31 -41.17
N VAL A 1009 -136.88 125.53 -41.04
CA VAL A 1009 -136.56 126.47 -39.95
C VAL A 1009 -137.04 125.94 -38.59
N LEU A 1010 -138.25 125.37 -38.51
CA LEU A 1010 -138.73 124.70 -37.29
C LEU A 1010 -137.81 123.56 -36.84
N ARG A 1011 -137.24 122.79 -37.78
CA ARG A 1011 -136.30 121.70 -37.47
C ARG A 1011 -134.98 122.22 -36.88
N MET A 1012 -134.47 123.38 -37.33
CA MET A 1012 -133.32 124.04 -36.71
C MET A 1012 -133.65 124.63 -35.34
N ILE A 1013 -134.81 125.28 -35.18
CA ILE A 1013 -135.25 125.80 -33.87
C ILE A 1013 -135.34 124.63 -32.86
N SER A 1014 -135.85 123.48 -33.28
CA SER A 1014 -135.97 122.26 -32.46
C SER A 1014 -134.64 121.67 -31.99
N SER A 1015 -133.54 121.87 -32.73
CA SER A 1015 -132.20 121.35 -32.39
C SER A 1015 -131.29 122.39 -31.71
N VAL A 1016 -131.78 123.61 -31.50
CA VAL A 1016 -131.10 124.69 -30.77
C VAL A 1016 -131.78 124.95 -29.41
N LEU A 1017 -132.93 124.31 -29.15
CA LEU A 1017 -133.71 124.41 -27.92
C LEU A 1017 -134.03 123.03 -27.30
N ASP A 1018 -133.40 121.95 -27.77
CA ASP A 1018 -133.52 120.57 -27.28
C ASP A 1018 -134.96 120.11 -26.93
N PHE A 1019 -135.88 120.23 -27.89
CA PHE A 1019 -137.27 119.77 -27.69
C PHE A 1019 -137.36 118.27 -27.42
N ASN A 1020 -138.23 117.91 -26.47
CA ASN A 1020 -138.44 116.53 -26.06
C ASN A 1020 -139.23 115.74 -27.12
N ALA A 1021 -139.06 114.41 -27.16
CA ALA A 1021 -139.60 113.55 -28.22
C ALA A 1021 -141.13 113.69 -28.44
N GLN A 1022 -141.90 113.92 -27.37
CA GLN A 1022 -143.37 114.13 -27.45
C GLN A 1022 -143.77 115.48 -28.07
N GLU A 1023 -142.84 116.43 -28.18
CA GLU A 1023 -143.07 117.75 -28.77
C GLU A 1023 -142.72 117.74 -30.26
N VAL A 1024 -141.64 117.03 -30.64
CA VAL A 1024 -141.28 116.76 -32.04
C VAL A 1024 -142.43 116.06 -32.79
N ASP A 1025 -143.10 115.08 -32.17
CA ASP A 1025 -144.26 114.40 -32.76
C ASP A 1025 -145.46 115.35 -33.01
N LYS A 1026 -145.69 116.35 -32.13
CA LYS A 1026 -146.74 117.37 -32.35
C LYS A 1026 -146.43 118.34 -33.49
N VAL A 1027 -145.15 118.49 -33.84
CA VAL A 1027 -144.68 119.33 -34.96
C VAL A 1027 -144.74 118.56 -36.30
N GLY A 1028 -145.19 117.29 -36.29
CA GLY A 1028 -145.62 116.56 -37.49
C GLY A 1028 -144.47 116.09 -38.40
N LEU A 1029 -143.28 115.93 -37.84
CA LEU A 1029 -142.01 115.75 -38.59
C LEU A 1029 -141.38 114.36 -38.45
N ASN A 1030 -142.20 113.35 -38.12
CA ASN A 1030 -141.79 111.96 -37.88
C ASN A 1030 -142.62 110.96 -38.70
N LYS A 1031 -141.99 110.22 -39.64
CA LYS A 1031 -142.62 109.03 -40.26
C LYS A 1031 -141.66 108.07 -41.01
N GLN A 1032 -141.34 106.94 -40.36
CA GLN A 1032 -141.07 105.60 -40.95
C GLN A 1032 -139.83 105.39 -41.88
N GLN A 1033 -139.23 104.20 -42.07
CA GLN A 1033 -139.15 102.92 -41.31
C GLN A 1033 -138.18 101.94 -42.02
N THR A 1034 -137.72 100.89 -41.32
CA THR A 1034 -137.30 99.54 -41.83
C THR A 1034 -135.79 99.22 -41.87
N SER A 1035 -135.45 97.98 -41.52
CA SER A 1035 -134.10 97.43 -41.36
C SER A 1035 -133.52 96.81 -42.63
N TRP A 1036 -132.19 96.73 -42.71
CA TRP A 1036 -131.46 95.79 -43.57
C TRP A 1036 -130.19 95.27 -42.85
N LEU A 1037 -130.33 94.17 -42.10
CA LEU A 1037 -129.22 93.33 -41.66
C LEU A 1037 -129.08 92.17 -42.65
N GLY A 1038 -127.86 91.86 -43.12
CA GLY A 1038 -127.56 90.56 -43.73
C GLY A 1038 -126.60 90.55 -44.93
N ASN A 1039 -125.56 89.73 -44.79
CA ASN A 1039 -124.84 88.95 -45.82
C ASN A 1039 -124.34 89.62 -47.13
N ILE A 1040 -123.03 89.88 -47.15
CA ILE A 1040 -122.01 89.38 -48.12
C ILE A 1040 -120.66 89.96 -47.63
N LEU A 1041 -119.54 89.23 -47.53
CA LEU A 1041 -119.17 87.95 -48.15
C LEU A 1041 -118.80 86.89 -47.09
N GLY A 1042 -119.56 85.80 -47.05
CA GLY A 1042 -119.24 84.59 -46.29
C GLY A 1042 -119.92 83.38 -46.92
N GLY A 1043 -119.19 82.27 -47.06
CA GLY A 1043 -119.60 81.04 -47.74
C GLY A 1043 -118.39 80.12 -47.86
N ALA A 1044 -118.20 79.01 -47.12
CA ALA A 1044 -119.10 78.03 -46.50
C ALA A 1044 -119.59 76.92 -47.45
N SER A 1045 -119.11 75.71 -47.18
CA SER A 1045 -119.69 74.44 -47.63
C SER A 1045 -119.48 73.40 -46.51
N SER A 1046 -120.57 72.77 -46.05
CA SER A 1046 -120.65 71.41 -45.45
C SER A 1046 -119.55 70.90 -44.48
N SER A 1047 -119.85 70.35 -43.30
CA SER A 1047 -121.14 69.96 -42.69
C SER A 1047 -120.99 69.73 -41.17
N ALA A 1048 -122.12 69.59 -40.48
CA ALA A 1048 -122.25 69.37 -39.03
C ALA A 1048 -121.61 68.06 -38.52
N GLY A 1049 -121.24 68.04 -37.23
CA GLY A 1049 -120.86 66.83 -36.50
C GLY A 1049 -120.44 67.10 -35.05
N ASN A 1050 -121.27 66.70 -34.08
CA ASN A 1050 -120.92 66.70 -32.66
C ASN A 1050 -120.39 65.32 -32.26
N THR A 1051 -119.07 65.19 -32.01
CA THR A 1051 -118.41 64.36 -30.96
C THR A 1051 -116.90 64.22 -31.20
N GLY A 1052 -116.10 64.21 -30.13
CA GLY A 1052 -114.95 63.29 -29.98
C GLY A 1052 -113.58 63.62 -30.63
N SER A 1053 -112.62 64.03 -29.79
CA SER A 1053 -111.19 63.61 -29.77
C SER A 1053 -110.33 63.53 -31.05
N GLY A 1054 -109.16 64.19 -31.02
CA GLY A 1054 -107.88 63.51 -31.31
C GLY A 1054 -106.88 64.15 -32.31
N ALA A 1055 -105.59 64.13 -31.91
CA ALA A 1055 -104.35 64.17 -32.71
C ALA A 1055 -103.96 65.43 -33.53
N GLY A 1056 -102.63 65.64 -33.66
CA GLY A 1056 -102.03 66.60 -34.61
C GLY A 1056 -100.97 67.57 -34.03
N HIS A 1057 -99.91 67.09 -33.37
CA HIS A 1057 -98.96 67.96 -32.63
C HIS A 1057 -97.48 67.93 -33.08
N ASP A 1058 -97.11 67.08 -34.04
CA ASP A 1058 -95.73 66.60 -34.15
C ASP A 1058 -94.77 67.48 -34.99
N ASN A 1059 -95.29 68.26 -35.94
CA ASN A 1059 -94.48 68.83 -37.03
C ASN A 1059 -93.72 70.15 -36.72
N LEU A 1060 -93.79 70.69 -35.49
CA LEU A 1060 -93.02 71.89 -35.10
C LEU A 1060 -91.86 71.56 -34.14
N VAL A 1061 -92.05 70.60 -33.23
CA VAL A 1061 -90.98 70.09 -32.36
C VAL A 1061 -89.90 69.41 -33.20
N GLN A 1062 -90.28 68.70 -34.27
CA GLN A 1062 -89.37 68.05 -35.21
C GLN A 1062 -88.40 69.04 -35.88
N ALA A 1063 -88.86 70.25 -36.22
CA ALA A 1063 -87.99 71.29 -36.78
C ALA A 1063 -86.98 71.84 -35.75
N PHE A 1064 -87.35 71.91 -34.47
CA PHE A 1064 -86.47 72.38 -33.40
C PHE A 1064 -85.41 71.33 -33.01
N VAL A 1065 -85.77 70.05 -33.03
CA VAL A 1065 -84.82 68.93 -32.84
C VAL A 1065 -83.84 68.85 -34.02
N GLN A 1066 -84.32 69.00 -35.25
CA GLN A 1066 -83.45 68.95 -36.44
C GLN A 1066 -82.49 70.15 -36.54
N PHE A 1067 -82.79 71.28 -35.90
CA PHE A 1067 -81.84 72.39 -35.73
C PHE A 1067 -80.70 72.01 -34.78
N LEU A 1068 -81.01 71.41 -33.62
CA LEU A 1068 -80.00 70.93 -32.65
C LEU A 1068 -79.13 69.80 -33.23
N GLU A 1069 -79.71 68.93 -34.06
CA GLU A 1069 -78.97 67.89 -34.79
C GLU A 1069 -78.00 68.48 -35.83
N GLN A 1070 -78.31 69.63 -36.45
CA GLN A 1070 -77.43 70.28 -37.43
C GLN A 1070 -76.35 71.18 -36.82
N GLU A 1071 -76.56 71.79 -35.65
CA GLU A 1071 -75.55 72.66 -35.02
C GLU A 1071 -74.46 71.87 -34.26
N SER A 1072 -74.72 70.60 -33.91
CA SER A 1072 -73.80 69.73 -33.16
C SER A 1072 -72.61 69.15 -33.96
N GLN A 1073 -72.35 69.60 -35.20
CA GLN A 1073 -71.23 69.11 -36.04
C GLN A 1073 -70.30 70.22 -36.58
N PRO A 1074 -69.22 70.57 -35.85
CA PRO A 1074 -68.06 71.26 -36.43
C PRO A 1074 -67.28 70.32 -37.38
N LYS A 1075 -66.82 70.88 -38.51
CA LYS A 1075 -66.24 70.15 -39.66
C LYS A 1075 -64.93 69.41 -39.34
N SER A 1076 -64.68 68.35 -40.12
CA SER A 1076 -63.39 67.70 -40.31
C SER A 1076 -62.36 68.56 -41.05
N THR A 1077 -61.09 68.53 -40.63
CA THR A 1077 -59.90 68.82 -41.45
C THR A 1077 -58.69 67.97 -41.05
N ALA A 1078 -57.84 67.64 -42.04
CA ALA A 1078 -56.43 67.22 -41.92
C ALA A 1078 -56.03 65.90 -41.16
N GLN A 1079 -56.09 64.79 -41.92
CA GLN A 1079 -54.98 63.85 -42.19
C GLN A 1079 -54.29 62.97 -41.09
N LEU A 1080 -54.33 61.66 -41.39
CA LEU A 1080 -53.25 60.63 -41.29
C LEU A 1080 -53.00 59.79 -40.01
N ARG A 1081 -53.52 58.54 -40.08
CA ARG A 1081 -52.99 57.26 -39.53
C ARG A 1081 -53.12 56.96 -38.01
N PRO A 1082 -53.16 55.67 -37.60
CA PRO A 1082 -53.92 54.55 -38.22
C PRO A 1082 -54.61 53.62 -37.18
N ASN A 1083 -55.45 52.69 -37.68
CA ASN A 1083 -56.00 51.49 -36.99
C ASN A 1083 -56.81 51.67 -35.68
N LEU A 1084 -58.12 51.37 -35.74
CA LEU A 1084 -58.73 50.17 -35.10
C LEU A 1084 -60.28 50.15 -35.28
N LEU A 1085 -60.79 49.18 -36.03
CA LEU A 1085 -62.13 48.56 -35.90
C LEU A 1085 -62.11 47.31 -36.81
N SER A 1086 -62.39 46.06 -36.40
CA SER A 1086 -63.46 45.50 -35.56
C SER A 1086 -64.85 45.51 -36.21
N MET A 1087 -65.39 44.30 -36.43
CA MET A 1087 -66.80 43.87 -36.30
C MET A 1087 -66.82 42.36 -36.67
N ALA A 1088 -67.25 41.39 -35.85
CA ALA A 1088 -68.30 41.25 -34.83
C ALA A 1088 -69.65 40.73 -35.38
N LYS A 1089 -70.02 39.52 -34.95
CA LYS A 1089 -71.39 38.97 -34.78
C LYS A 1089 -71.30 37.78 -33.78
N GLN A 1090 -72.07 37.79 -32.68
CA GLN A 1090 -73.33 37.04 -32.45
C GLN A 1090 -73.18 35.50 -32.52
N LEU A 1091 -73.79 34.64 -31.68
CA LEU A 1091 -74.67 34.68 -30.47
C LEU A 1091 -74.74 33.21 -29.94
N GLU A 1092 -75.20 32.76 -28.76
CA GLU A 1092 -75.72 33.27 -27.46
C GLU A 1092 -75.62 32.06 -26.47
N GLY A 1093 -75.62 32.12 -25.12
CA GLY A 1093 -75.59 33.22 -24.12
C GLY A 1093 -76.32 32.80 -22.82
N LYS A 1094 -75.91 33.35 -21.65
CA LYS A 1094 -76.38 33.07 -20.26
C LYS A 1094 -76.06 31.66 -19.71
N THR A 1095 -75.68 31.43 -18.44
CA THR A 1095 -75.40 32.24 -17.20
C THR A 1095 -74.57 31.33 -16.26
N ASP A 1096 -73.73 31.77 -15.30
CA ASP A 1096 -73.47 33.11 -14.75
C ASP A 1096 -72.09 33.22 -14.03
N THR A 1097 -71.70 34.45 -13.68
CA THR A 1097 -70.72 34.86 -12.62
C THR A 1097 -69.20 34.54 -12.66
N ALA A 1098 -68.42 35.64 -12.56
CA ALA A 1098 -67.27 35.89 -11.67
C ALA A 1098 -65.77 35.71 -12.09
N ALA A 1099 -65.03 36.81 -11.83
CA ALA A 1099 -63.61 36.93 -11.41
C ALA A 1099 -62.43 36.78 -12.42
N THR A 1100 -61.31 37.41 -12.05
CA THR A 1100 -60.12 37.71 -12.87
C THR A 1100 -58.80 37.41 -12.16
N ALA A 1101 -57.80 36.80 -12.83
CA ALA A 1101 -56.35 37.05 -12.64
C ALA A 1101 -55.50 36.23 -13.65
N PRO A 1102 -54.31 36.71 -14.10
CA PRO A 1102 -53.38 35.92 -14.94
C PRO A 1102 -51.92 35.80 -14.39
N THR A 1103 -51.23 34.70 -14.75
CA THR A 1103 -49.75 34.46 -14.85
C THR A 1103 -48.84 34.79 -13.62
N MET A 1104 -47.94 33.93 -13.12
CA MET A 1104 -46.75 33.26 -13.72
C MET A 1104 -46.23 32.11 -12.82
N THR A 1105 -45.42 31.19 -13.42
CA THR A 1105 -44.37 30.30 -12.81
C THR A 1105 -44.73 29.35 -11.63
N ALA A 1106 -44.12 28.16 -11.42
CA ALA A 1106 -43.28 27.25 -12.23
C ALA A 1106 -43.45 25.76 -11.77
N THR A 1107 -42.38 24.94 -11.85
CA THR A 1107 -42.11 23.64 -11.15
C THR A 1107 -42.93 22.34 -11.45
N THR A 1108 -42.32 21.48 -12.29
CA THR A 1108 -42.01 20.03 -12.09
C THR A 1108 -43.04 19.03 -11.50
N THR A 1109 -43.36 17.94 -12.25
CA THR A 1109 -43.18 16.52 -11.81
C THR A 1109 -43.52 15.43 -12.87
N ILE A 1110 -42.62 14.42 -12.98
CA ILE A 1110 -42.83 12.95 -13.15
C ILE A 1110 -43.66 12.38 -14.36
N SER A 1111 -42.92 11.74 -15.27
CA SER A 1111 -43.12 10.42 -15.93
C SER A 1111 -44.35 10.04 -16.82
N THR A 1112 -44.00 9.62 -18.05
CA THR A 1112 -44.56 8.49 -18.85
C THR A 1112 -46.04 8.45 -19.25
N THR A 1113 -46.33 8.44 -20.57
CA THR A 1113 -46.69 7.20 -21.33
C THR A 1113 -47.00 7.42 -22.83
N THR A 1114 -46.74 6.36 -23.64
CA THR A 1114 -47.42 5.93 -24.89
C THR A 1114 -47.43 6.73 -26.22
N ALA A 1115 -47.07 5.97 -27.27
CA ALA A 1115 -47.71 5.83 -28.60
C ALA A 1115 -47.27 6.69 -29.81
N GLY A 1116 -47.30 6.03 -30.99
CA GLY A 1116 -46.88 6.52 -32.31
C GLY A 1116 -46.09 5.45 -33.11
N SER A 1117 -46.74 4.36 -33.55
CA SER A 1117 -47.24 4.16 -34.94
C SER A 1117 -46.11 4.12 -36.00
N GLU A 1118 -45.79 2.96 -36.59
CA GLU A 1118 -46.45 2.37 -37.79
C GLU A 1118 -46.21 3.20 -39.09
N GLN A 1119 -45.99 2.62 -40.29
CA GLN A 1119 -46.31 1.27 -40.79
C GLN A 1119 -45.50 0.95 -42.07
N LEU A 1120 -45.18 -0.33 -42.36
CA LEU A 1120 -45.37 -0.98 -43.68
C LEU A 1120 -44.93 -2.47 -43.70
N MET A 1121 -45.54 -3.26 -44.60
CA MET A 1121 -45.37 -4.72 -44.76
C MET A 1121 -44.56 -5.05 -46.02
N THR A 1122 -43.82 -6.17 -46.11
CA THR A 1122 -44.23 -7.51 -46.59
C THR A 1122 -42.94 -8.36 -46.72
N GLN A 1123 -42.88 -9.69 -46.91
CA GLN A 1123 -43.85 -10.78 -47.17
C GLN A 1123 -43.36 -12.07 -46.44
N ALA A 1124 -43.98 -13.25 -46.61
CA ALA A 1124 -43.73 -14.42 -45.72
C ALA A 1124 -43.74 -15.81 -46.38
N THR A 1125 -43.29 -16.83 -45.60
CA THR A 1125 -43.45 -18.31 -45.76
C THR A 1125 -42.52 -19.05 -46.77
N PRO A 1126 -42.34 -20.39 -46.68
CA PRO A 1126 -42.05 -21.19 -45.46
C PRO A 1126 -41.07 -22.40 -45.65
N ALA A 1127 -40.83 -23.12 -44.54
CA ALA A 1127 -40.68 -24.60 -44.43
C ALA A 1127 -39.28 -25.29 -44.45
N THR A 1128 -39.25 -26.37 -43.67
CA THR A 1128 -38.22 -27.43 -43.45
C THR A 1128 -38.38 -28.57 -44.50
N PRO A 1129 -37.60 -29.68 -44.58
CA PRO A 1129 -36.84 -30.37 -43.50
C PRO A 1129 -35.54 -31.15 -43.90
N THR A 1130 -35.14 -32.09 -43.03
CA THR A 1130 -34.24 -33.27 -43.19
C THR A 1130 -32.84 -33.28 -42.53
N THR A 1131 -32.78 -34.16 -41.53
CA THR A 1131 -31.68 -34.83 -40.79
C THR A 1131 -31.02 -35.97 -41.61
N PRO A 1132 -30.03 -36.75 -41.11
CA PRO A 1132 -29.09 -36.63 -39.96
C PRO A 1132 -27.60 -36.99 -40.28
N ALA A 1133 -26.77 -37.17 -39.23
CA ALA A 1133 -25.57 -38.03 -39.07
C ALA A 1133 -24.19 -37.32 -38.94
N MET A 1134 -23.21 -37.78 -38.13
CA MET A 1134 -23.21 -38.75 -37.01
C MET A 1134 -21.94 -38.60 -36.13
N LEU A 1135 -22.11 -38.60 -34.79
CA LEU A 1135 -21.11 -38.89 -33.71
C LEU A 1135 -19.82 -38.03 -33.64
N PRO A 1136 -19.21 -37.85 -32.45
CA PRO A 1136 -18.39 -38.89 -31.80
C PRO A 1136 -18.97 -39.51 -30.51
N MET A 1137 -18.36 -40.60 -30.05
CA MET A 1137 -18.58 -41.26 -28.74
C MET A 1137 -17.45 -40.86 -27.77
N GLN A 1138 -17.73 -40.48 -26.51
CA GLN A 1138 -17.72 -41.34 -25.28
C GLN A 1138 -16.33 -41.91 -24.90
N SER A 1139 -15.94 -42.09 -23.62
CA SER A 1139 -16.51 -41.77 -22.28
C SER A 1139 -15.30 -41.68 -21.30
N LEU A 1140 -15.33 -41.29 -20.01
CA LEU A 1140 -16.30 -41.34 -18.89
C LEU A 1140 -16.22 -40.02 -18.08
N LEU A 1141 -17.31 -39.46 -17.53
CA LEU A 1141 -17.92 -39.70 -16.20
C LEU A 1141 -16.91 -39.54 -15.03
N MET A 1142 -17.19 -38.79 -13.96
CA MET A 1142 -18.46 -38.57 -13.23
C MET A 1142 -18.70 -37.06 -12.93
N SER A 1143 -19.87 -36.49 -13.26
CA SER A 1143 -21.06 -36.25 -12.39
C SER A 1143 -20.78 -35.49 -11.07
N SER A 1144 -21.53 -34.46 -10.67
CA SER A 1144 -22.90 -34.06 -11.07
C SER A 1144 -23.10 -32.53 -11.13
N SER A 1145 -24.16 -32.09 -11.82
CA SER A 1145 -24.59 -30.69 -11.95
C SER A 1145 -26.11 -30.63 -11.96
N GLU A 1146 -26.71 -29.58 -11.39
CA GLU A 1146 -28.07 -29.15 -11.72
C GLU A 1146 -28.25 -27.64 -11.49
N PHE A 1147 -29.25 -27.02 -12.14
CA PHE A 1147 -29.23 -25.59 -12.45
C PHE A 1147 -30.61 -24.92 -12.31
N ALA A 1148 -30.64 -23.79 -11.58
CA ALA A 1148 -31.56 -22.66 -11.78
C ALA A 1148 -33.09 -22.91 -11.49
N PRO A 1149 -34.04 -22.03 -11.87
CA PRO A 1149 -34.49 -21.04 -10.87
C PRO A 1149 -36.02 -20.84 -10.76
N THR A 1150 -36.51 -20.38 -9.60
CA THR A 1150 -37.91 -19.94 -9.42
C THR A 1150 -38.00 -18.61 -8.68
N ARG A 1151 -38.60 -17.60 -9.33
CA ARG A 1151 -39.08 -16.38 -8.65
C ARG A 1151 -40.37 -16.71 -7.92
N ASN A 1152 -40.47 -16.40 -6.62
CA ASN A 1152 -41.68 -15.84 -6.02
C ASN A 1152 -41.41 -15.24 -4.65
N SER A 1153 -41.94 -14.04 -4.42
CA SER A 1153 -41.71 -13.23 -3.23
C SER A 1153 -42.82 -13.41 -2.19
N SER A 1154 -42.58 -14.21 -1.13
CA SER A 1154 -43.37 -14.18 0.12
C SER A 1154 -42.84 -15.12 1.22
N SER A 1155 -41.74 -14.78 1.92
CA SER A 1155 -41.34 -15.50 3.15
C SER A 1155 -40.64 -14.65 4.23
N ILE A 1156 -40.57 -13.32 4.08
CA ILE A 1156 -39.89 -12.39 5.03
C ILE A 1156 -40.73 -12.14 6.32
N LEU A 1157 -41.81 -12.89 6.54
CA LEU A 1157 -42.76 -12.70 7.65
C LEU A 1157 -43.10 -14.01 8.39
N LYS A 1158 -42.11 -14.90 8.60
CA LYS A 1158 -42.31 -16.11 9.42
C LYS A 1158 -41.19 -16.51 10.38
N ASP A 1159 -39.91 -16.23 10.06
CA ASP A 1159 -38.79 -16.70 10.89
C ASP A 1159 -38.28 -15.66 11.92
N ILE A 1160 -39.11 -14.66 12.25
CA ILE A 1160 -38.90 -13.71 13.36
C ILE A 1160 -39.90 -13.96 14.52
N LEU A 1161 -40.73 -15.01 14.41
CA LEU A 1161 -41.73 -15.39 15.42
C LEU A 1161 -41.79 -16.92 15.63
N ASN A 1162 -40.74 -17.44 16.28
CA ASN A 1162 -40.66 -18.70 17.03
C ASN A 1162 -39.21 -18.83 17.56
N ASP A 1163 -38.83 -18.04 18.57
CA ASP A 1163 -38.77 -18.49 19.98
C ASP A 1163 -37.87 -19.72 20.24
N SER A 1164 -36.57 -19.49 20.42
CA SER A 1164 -35.69 -20.07 21.46
C SER A 1164 -34.31 -19.41 21.43
#